data_AF-A0AAE1MWC0-F1
#
_entry.id   AF-A0AAE1MWC0-F1
#
_cell.length_a   1.000
_cell.length_b   1.000
_cell.length_c   1.000
_cell.angle_alpha   90.00
_cell.angle_beta   90.00
_cell.angle_gamma   90.00
#
_symmetry.space_group_name_H-M   'P 1'
#
loop_
_entity.id
_entity.type
_entity.pdbx_description
1 polymer ?
#
loop_
_entity_poly.entity_id
_entity_poly.type
_entity_poly.pdbx_seq_one_letter_code
_entity_poly.pdbx_strand_id
1 'polypeptide(L)'
;MASASSSSGPAPNAPRKNDVFISFRGEDTRYNFTSHLHAALNGALLKVFRDDKNLEKGDEIKPSLIQAIKDSSVSVIVFSKDYASSKWCLDELHQIVQYRKDEGQYLIPIFYKVDPTDVRHQTGAYEEAFEKYDKNSELHPDRVNGWRAALSEAGQLSGFHCQTSTDESNLIKDIVTHVDKKLKCLYNCQVTLKDAIGIDETIKPIEELLEKSDKVGIWGMGGLGKTTMAKALFAKLSFRYHNCCFLENIREAIARSGSKDVCNSLVSGLLGPNTHNNSSNAFGRTGFLDAKLRHIKAFVVLDDVESSEQLEDLKELCDVLGEGSKVIITTRDMRLLRGNGYNIHEAKGLDYDNSRRLFIYKAFGPNHPEYVGYEHLIDGFVDYTQHNPLALKVLGTFLAGSVDEKEWDSLLRELRAGNPDDRIQKVLRLSYDNGLKYKEQQIFLDIACFLKGESEEFVEELLKSYTFYSTIGIQTLIDKALIVKSNGKVEMHDLLQEMGLQIVREESKEEPGKRSRLWDPSEIYDVLKNCEGEKEVQGIMFEISRSRPLKLTAKAFNEMKRIRFLKFYSSNGMVTIPTSLELISTKIRYFHWEGYPGKSLPSNFCAELLLELNLKESMVETLWEGVQDLANLRRLILSKCHNLRKLPDLSKACSLESVDLSHCERLRDMDASLLLNQSLISLDFSYCSDLITELPVSLRHLSKLQYLSVKGCTALRSLPELPPSFRKLIATDCTSLENVSIAKRFLFTKPSEEQAKGSLLKADHEKERVTVSYSFLPEMIRIPSIFL
;
A
#
# COMPACT_ATOMS: atom_id res chain seq x y z
N MET A 1 -38.66 17.49 -35.07
CA MET A 1 -38.14 16.48 -34.11
C MET A 1 -37.48 17.24 -32.99
N ALA A 2 -37.97 17.07 -31.76
CA ALA A 2 -37.59 17.86 -30.60
C ALA A 2 -36.18 17.53 -30.12
N SER A 3 -35.39 18.57 -29.87
CA SER A 3 -34.09 18.54 -29.21
C SER A 3 -34.28 18.27 -27.72
N ALA A 4 -33.79 17.13 -27.24
CA ALA A 4 -33.70 16.86 -25.81
C ALA A 4 -32.52 17.65 -25.22
N SER A 5 -32.81 18.73 -24.49
CA SER A 5 -31.86 19.43 -23.65
C SER A 5 -31.62 18.59 -22.39
N SER A 6 -30.47 17.92 -22.31
CA SER A 6 -29.99 17.31 -21.08
C SER A 6 -29.63 18.42 -20.08
N SER A 7 -30.41 18.57 -19.01
CA SER A 7 -30.07 19.44 -17.89
C SER A 7 -28.87 18.85 -17.16
N SER A 8 -27.68 19.40 -17.40
CA SER A 8 -26.50 19.14 -16.57
C SER A 8 -26.74 19.73 -15.18
N GLY A 9 -26.92 18.87 -14.17
CA GLY A 9 -26.86 19.30 -12.77
C GLY A 9 -25.48 19.89 -12.43
N PRO A 10 -25.37 20.77 -11.42
CA PRO A 10 -24.08 21.32 -11.00
C PRO A 10 -23.19 20.20 -10.47
N ALA A 11 -21.89 20.25 -10.80
CA ALA A 11 -20.92 19.30 -10.27
C ALA A 11 -20.89 19.36 -8.73
N PRO A 12 -20.78 18.22 -8.02
CA PRO A 12 -20.90 18.13 -6.56
C PRO A 12 -19.84 18.90 -5.74
N ASN A 13 -18.95 19.66 -6.39
CA ASN A 13 -17.82 20.38 -5.79
C ASN A 13 -17.70 21.86 -6.23
N ALA A 14 -18.73 22.44 -6.86
CA ALA A 14 -18.72 23.87 -7.17
C ALA A 14 -18.87 24.72 -5.88
N PRO A 15 -18.08 25.79 -5.69
CA PRO A 15 -18.20 26.65 -4.52
C PRO A 15 -19.60 27.28 -4.47
N ARG A 16 -20.32 27.03 -3.38
CA ARG A 16 -21.65 27.57 -3.12
C ARG A 16 -21.59 29.11 -3.00
N LYS A 17 -22.61 29.80 -3.52
CA LYS A 17 -22.64 31.27 -3.61
C LYS A 17 -22.74 31.93 -2.24
N ASN A 18 -23.45 31.30 -1.32
CA ASN A 18 -23.70 31.75 0.04
C ASN A 18 -23.15 30.73 1.06
N ASP A 19 -22.68 31.22 2.20
CA ASP A 19 -22.24 30.39 3.31
C ASP A 19 -23.44 29.90 4.13
N VAL A 20 -24.39 30.79 4.40
CA VAL A 20 -25.52 30.56 5.30
C VAL A 20 -26.82 31.05 4.66
N PHE A 21 -27.84 30.20 4.67
CA PHE A 21 -29.24 30.57 4.44
C PHE A 21 -29.97 30.67 5.78
N ILE A 22 -30.71 31.75 6.03
CA ILE A 22 -31.53 31.88 7.25
C ILE A 22 -33.01 31.81 6.88
N SER A 23 -33.71 30.77 7.34
CA SER A 23 -35.18 30.67 7.28
C SER A 23 -35.78 31.11 8.62
N PHE A 24 -36.78 31.99 8.58
CA PHE A 24 -37.42 32.54 9.78
C PHE A 24 -38.80 33.10 9.48
N ARG A 25 -39.63 33.28 10.51
CA ARG A 25 -40.89 34.01 10.40
C ARG A 25 -40.64 35.51 10.52
N GLY A 26 -40.85 36.23 9.43
CA GLY A 26 -40.56 37.66 9.34
C GLY A 26 -41.32 38.53 10.36
N GLU A 27 -42.56 38.18 10.70
CA GLU A 27 -43.35 38.94 11.69
C GLU A 27 -42.80 38.79 13.12
N ASP A 28 -42.18 37.65 13.43
CA ASP A 28 -41.81 37.29 14.80
C ASP A 28 -40.40 37.75 15.13
N THR A 29 -39.44 37.53 14.22
CA THR A 29 -38.01 37.63 14.56
C THR A 29 -37.18 38.59 13.71
N ARG A 30 -37.75 39.18 12.65
CA ARG A 30 -37.01 39.94 11.61
C ARG A 30 -36.15 41.09 12.14
N TYR A 31 -36.70 41.87 13.07
CA TYR A 31 -36.09 43.11 13.57
C TYR A 31 -35.51 42.97 14.98
N ASN A 32 -35.48 41.75 15.53
CA ASN A 32 -34.91 41.44 16.84
C ASN A 32 -33.78 40.41 16.69
N PHE A 33 -33.92 39.22 17.27
CA PHE A 33 -33.01 38.08 17.21
C PHE A 33 -32.43 37.80 15.83
N THR A 34 -33.25 37.65 14.77
CA THR A 34 -32.72 37.34 13.42
C THR A 34 -31.88 38.49 12.87
N SER A 35 -32.18 39.74 13.22
CA SER A 35 -31.37 40.90 12.80
C SER A 35 -29.97 40.88 13.40
N HIS A 36 -29.88 40.55 14.69
CA HIS A 36 -28.62 40.46 15.41
C HIS A 36 -27.82 39.23 14.99
N LEU A 37 -28.48 38.08 14.79
CA LEU A 37 -27.86 36.87 14.26
C LEU A 37 -27.26 37.12 12.87
N HIS A 38 -28.03 37.74 11.97
CA HIS A 38 -27.56 38.11 10.65
C HIS A 38 -26.38 39.09 10.70
N ALA A 39 -26.43 40.10 11.58
CA ALA A 39 -25.33 41.05 11.76
C ALA A 39 -24.06 40.36 12.30
N ALA A 40 -24.20 39.44 13.27
CA ALA A 40 -23.08 38.73 13.85
C ALA A 40 -22.43 37.74 12.86
N LEU A 41 -23.23 37.02 12.07
CA LEU A 41 -22.71 36.13 11.02
C LEU A 41 -21.96 36.92 9.93
N ASN A 42 -22.50 38.06 9.47
CA ASN A 42 -21.78 38.94 8.54
C ASN A 42 -20.54 39.57 9.18
N GLY A 43 -20.58 39.91 10.46
CA GLY A 43 -19.44 40.40 11.22
C GLY A 43 -18.30 39.37 11.33
N ALA A 44 -18.63 38.08 11.26
CA ALA A 44 -17.68 36.98 11.14
C ALA A 44 -17.22 36.72 9.69
N LEU A 45 -17.52 37.63 8.75
CA LEU A 45 -17.18 37.56 7.32
C LEU A 45 -17.85 36.41 6.55
N LEU A 46 -18.99 35.90 7.04
CA LEU A 46 -19.78 34.88 6.34
C LEU A 46 -20.77 35.55 5.36
N LYS A 47 -20.91 34.98 4.17
CA LYS A 47 -21.90 35.39 3.16
C LYS A 47 -23.27 34.82 3.53
N VAL A 48 -24.09 35.66 4.16
CA VAL A 48 -25.42 35.25 4.60
C VAL A 48 -26.48 35.67 3.60
N PHE A 49 -27.27 34.72 3.11
CA PHE A 49 -28.50 35.00 2.40
C PHE A 49 -29.65 35.18 3.40
N ARG A 50 -30.33 36.32 3.30
CA ARG A 50 -31.50 36.67 4.10
C ARG A 50 -32.59 37.17 3.16
N ASP A 51 -33.80 36.67 3.35
CA ASP A 51 -34.97 36.83 2.48
C ASP A 51 -35.58 38.27 2.47
N ASP A 52 -34.75 39.31 2.53
CA ASP A 52 -35.25 40.69 2.57
C ASP A 52 -34.44 41.71 1.75
N LYS A 53 -33.32 41.33 1.10
CA LYS A 53 -32.52 42.32 0.33
C LYS A 53 -31.87 41.88 -1.01
N ASN A 54 -31.89 40.61 -1.39
CA ASN A 54 -31.08 40.12 -2.53
C ASN A 54 -31.86 39.56 -3.72
N LEU A 55 -33.17 39.81 -3.81
CA LEU A 55 -33.94 39.52 -5.02
C LEU A 55 -33.82 40.73 -5.98
N GLU A 56 -33.30 40.51 -7.19
CA GLU A 56 -33.30 41.55 -8.22
C GLU A 56 -34.76 41.97 -8.50
N LYS A 57 -35.02 43.29 -8.55
CA LYS A 57 -36.37 43.81 -8.77
C LYS A 57 -36.85 43.41 -10.16
N GLY A 58 -37.65 42.35 -10.24
CA GLY A 58 -38.18 41.81 -11.51
C GLY A 58 -38.32 40.29 -11.56
N ASP A 59 -37.67 39.55 -10.66
CA ASP A 59 -37.72 38.08 -10.64
C ASP A 59 -38.98 37.51 -9.96
N GLU A 60 -39.44 36.34 -10.42
CA GLU A 60 -40.38 35.52 -9.66
C GLU A 60 -39.70 35.09 -8.33
N ILE A 61 -40.35 35.35 -7.21
CA ILE A 61 -39.78 35.21 -5.85
C ILE A 61 -39.48 33.73 -5.49
N LYS A 62 -40.14 32.76 -6.14
CA LYS A 62 -40.03 31.33 -5.80
C LYS A 62 -38.76 30.63 -6.35
N PRO A 63 -38.41 30.73 -7.66
CA PRO A 63 -37.26 30.03 -8.21
C PRO A 63 -35.91 30.50 -7.65
N SER A 64 -35.76 31.81 -7.47
CA SER A 64 -34.56 32.47 -6.94
C SER A 64 -34.26 32.08 -5.48
N LEU A 65 -35.30 31.92 -4.66
CA LEU A 65 -35.19 31.45 -3.28
C LEU A 65 -34.77 29.98 -3.19
N ILE A 66 -35.37 29.12 -4.03
CA ILE A 66 -34.96 27.70 -4.12
C ILE A 66 -33.50 27.62 -4.55
N GLN A 67 -33.07 28.45 -5.50
CA GLN A 67 -31.66 28.51 -5.89
C GLN A 67 -30.77 29.00 -4.74
N ALA A 68 -31.20 29.98 -3.95
CA ALA A 68 -30.44 30.46 -2.78
C ALA A 68 -30.26 29.37 -1.71
N ILE A 69 -31.27 28.52 -1.49
CA ILE A 69 -31.17 27.35 -0.60
C ILE A 69 -30.13 26.37 -1.15
N LYS A 70 -30.18 26.04 -2.45
CA LYS A 70 -29.22 25.15 -3.11
C LYS A 70 -27.79 25.68 -3.07
N ASP A 71 -27.66 27.00 -3.22
CA ASP A 71 -26.39 27.73 -3.23
C ASP A 71 -25.86 28.05 -1.82
N SER A 72 -26.42 27.46 -0.76
CA SER A 72 -25.97 27.70 0.63
C SER A 72 -25.35 26.46 1.26
N SER A 73 -24.24 26.60 1.99
CA SER A 73 -23.56 25.48 2.67
C SER A 73 -24.25 25.05 3.98
N VAL A 74 -24.82 26.02 4.71
CA VAL A 74 -25.52 25.82 5.98
C VAL A 74 -26.90 26.49 5.91
N SER A 75 -27.94 25.81 6.35
CA SER A 75 -29.28 26.36 6.56
C SER A 75 -29.55 26.49 8.06
N VAL A 76 -29.75 27.72 8.52
CA VAL A 76 -30.13 28.05 9.90
C VAL A 76 -31.63 28.34 9.91
N ILE A 77 -32.39 27.59 10.71
CA ILE A 77 -33.84 27.75 10.79
C ILE A 77 -34.21 28.29 12.16
N VAL A 78 -34.85 29.46 12.20
CA VAL A 78 -35.34 30.08 13.44
C VAL A 78 -36.82 29.74 13.60
N PHE A 79 -37.10 28.69 14.38
CA PHE A 79 -38.46 28.33 14.77
C PHE A 79 -38.97 29.30 15.83
N SER A 80 -40.08 29.97 15.53
CA SER A 80 -40.83 30.84 16.43
C SER A 80 -42.23 30.27 16.67
N LYS A 81 -43.01 30.88 17.56
CA LYS A 81 -44.37 30.43 17.89
C LYS A 81 -45.27 30.34 16.64
N ASP A 82 -45.19 31.34 15.76
CA ASP A 82 -46.08 31.45 14.59
C ASP A 82 -45.38 31.05 13.28
N TYR A 83 -44.24 30.35 13.33
CA TYR A 83 -43.50 29.91 12.13
C TYR A 83 -44.36 29.07 11.18
N ALA A 84 -45.10 28.09 11.72
CA ALA A 84 -45.96 27.21 10.94
C ALA A 84 -47.21 27.90 10.37
N SER A 85 -47.53 29.13 10.77
CA SER A 85 -48.63 29.90 10.16
C SER A 85 -48.32 30.39 8.74
N SER A 86 -47.05 30.34 8.34
CA SER A 86 -46.56 30.82 7.04
C SER A 86 -46.33 29.65 6.07
N LYS A 87 -47.16 29.56 5.01
CA LYS A 87 -46.96 28.58 3.92
C LYS A 87 -45.57 28.70 3.29
N TRP A 88 -45.00 29.90 3.27
CA TRP A 88 -43.68 30.18 2.71
C TRP A 88 -42.55 29.56 3.54
N CYS A 89 -42.60 29.75 4.86
CA CYS A 89 -41.61 29.17 5.78
C CYS A 89 -41.66 27.62 5.74
N LEU A 90 -42.86 27.04 5.61
CA LEU A 90 -43.02 25.60 5.47
C LEU A 90 -42.53 25.05 4.12
N ASP A 91 -42.75 25.78 3.03
CA ASP A 91 -42.19 25.44 1.72
C ASP A 91 -40.65 25.49 1.75
N GLU A 92 -40.05 26.53 2.32
CA GLU A 92 -38.60 26.66 2.51
C GLU A 92 -38.03 25.48 3.30
N LEU A 93 -38.63 25.20 4.47
CA LEU A 93 -38.19 24.11 5.34
C LEU A 93 -38.24 22.76 4.61
N HIS A 94 -39.33 22.50 3.88
CA HIS A 94 -39.47 21.27 3.11
C HIS A 94 -38.39 21.15 2.03
N GLN A 95 -38.08 22.22 1.32
CA GLN A 95 -36.99 22.24 0.32
C GLN A 95 -35.61 22.04 0.97
N ILE A 96 -35.34 22.70 2.10
CA ILE A 96 -34.08 22.53 2.85
C ILE A 96 -33.90 21.07 3.27
N VAL A 97 -34.96 20.44 3.81
CA VAL A 97 -34.91 19.04 4.27
C VAL A 97 -34.74 18.07 3.09
N GLN A 98 -35.41 18.31 1.96
CA GLN A 98 -35.21 17.50 0.75
C GLN A 98 -33.78 17.63 0.24
N TYR A 99 -33.27 18.85 0.08
CA TYR A 99 -31.92 19.09 -0.42
C TYR A 99 -30.83 18.54 0.50
N ARG A 100 -31.06 18.58 1.83
CA ARG A 100 -30.18 17.94 2.81
C ARG A 100 -30.01 16.44 2.56
N LYS A 101 -31.07 15.74 2.13
CA LYS A 101 -31.02 14.29 1.84
C LYS A 101 -30.32 14.00 0.53
N ASP A 102 -30.57 14.82 -0.49
CA ASP A 102 -30.14 14.54 -1.85
C ASP A 102 -28.72 15.04 -2.16
N GLU A 103 -28.37 16.26 -1.72
CA GLU A 103 -27.12 16.95 -2.14
C GLU A 103 -26.26 17.47 -0.98
N GLY A 104 -26.66 17.23 0.26
CA GLY A 104 -25.85 17.49 1.45
C GLY A 104 -25.76 18.97 1.85
N GLN A 105 -26.47 19.34 2.91
CA GLN A 105 -26.43 20.68 3.50
C GLN A 105 -26.53 20.54 5.02
N TYR A 106 -25.76 21.32 5.78
CA TYR A 106 -25.97 21.34 7.24
C TYR A 106 -27.26 22.08 7.56
N LEU A 107 -28.06 21.52 8.46
CA LEU A 107 -29.28 22.13 8.97
C LEU A 107 -29.11 22.36 10.48
N ILE A 108 -29.26 23.61 10.92
CA ILE A 108 -29.13 24.00 12.33
C ILE A 108 -30.45 24.65 12.77
N PRO A 109 -31.25 23.96 13.61
CA PRO A 109 -32.46 24.54 14.15
C PRO A 109 -32.15 25.44 15.37
N ILE A 110 -32.84 26.56 15.44
CA ILE A 110 -32.87 27.48 16.57
C ILE A 110 -34.32 27.57 17.06
N PHE A 111 -34.56 27.15 18.29
CA PHE A 111 -35.88 27.18 18.92
C PHE A 111 -36.04 28.50 19.69
N TYR A 112 -36.57 29.52 19.01
CA TYR A 112 -36.79 30.85 19.56
C TYR A 112 -38.12 30.96 20.28
N LYS A 113 -38.08 30.90 21.62
CA LYS A 113 -39.25 30.99 22.51
C LYS A 113 -40.35 30.00 22.15
N VAL A 114 -39.95 28.82 21.68
CA VAL A 114 -40.81 27.68 21.32
C VAL A 114 -40.18 26.39 21.84
N ASP A 115 -41.00 25.43 22.25
CA ASP A 115 -40.51 24.11 22.66
C ASP A 115 -40.21 23.25 21.40
N PRO A 116 -39.06 22.58 21.32
CA PRO A 116 -38.76 21.65 20.21
C PRO A 116 -39.80 20.55 20.03
N THR A 117 -40.45 20.14 21.13
CA THR A 117 -41.52 19.13 21.13
C THR A 117 -42.72 19.62 20.35
N ASP A 118 -43.07 20.91 20.48
CA ASP A 118 -44.16 21.53 19.72
C ASP A 118 -43.85 21.57 18.23
N VAL A 119 -42.59 21.82 17.86
CA VAL A 119 -42.16 21.77 16.45
C VAL A 119 -42.19 20.34 15.91
N ARG A 120 -41.65 19.38 16.68
CA ARG A 120 -41.48 17.97 16.29
C ARG A 120 -42.80 17.22 16.13
N HIS A 121 -43.73 17.45 17.04
CA HIS A 121 -45.04 16.79 17.08
C HIS A 121 -46.18 17.68 16.58
N GLN A 122 -45.86 18.90 16.16
CA GLN A 122 -46.81 19.90 15.65
C GLN A 122 -47.98 20.15 16.62
N THR A 123 -47.66 20.38 17.91
CA THR A 123 -48.64 20.65 18.98
C THR A 123 -48.80 22.16 19.25
N GLY A 124 -49.91 22.55 19.90
CA GLY A 124 -50.14 23.94 20.29
C GLY A 124 -50.33 24.89 19.09
N ALA A 125 -49.54 25.96 19.00
CA ALA A 125 -49.64 26.94 17.92
C ALA A 125 -49.40 26.34 16.52
N TYR A 126 -48.59 25.28 16.44
CA TYR A 126 -48.33 24.55 15.20
C TYR A 126 -49.55 23.71 14.80
N GLU A 127 -50.22 23.08 15.77
CA GLU A 127 -51.45 22.32 15.56
C GLU A 127 -52.56 23.20 14.99
N GLU A 128 -52.78 24.37 15.61
CA GLU A 128 -53.76 25.36 15.14
C GLU A 128 -53.49 25.83 13.70
N ALA A 129 -52.22 25.96 13.31
CA ALA A 129 -51.85 26.31 11.95
C ALA A 129 -52.18 25.18 10.96
N PHE A 130 -51.86 23.94 11.31
CA PHE A 130 -52.15 22.79 10.45
C PHE A 130 -53.63 22.46 10.35
N GLU A 131 -54.44 22.66 11.40
CA GLU A 131 -55.89 22.52 11.30
C GLU A 131 -56.49 23.46 10.24
N LYS A 132 -55.94 24.67 10.08
CA LYS A 132 -56.36 25.63 9.05
C LYS A 132 -55.99 25.15 7.64
N TYR A 133 -54.85 24.47 7.50
CA TYR A 133 -54.41 23.93 6.21
C TYR A 133 -55.17 22.66 5.82
N ASP A 134 -55.45 21.78 6.77
CA ASP A 134 -56.22 20.56 6.55
C ASP A 134 -57.67 20.87 6.13
N LYS A 135 -58.23 22.01 6.57
CA LYS A 135 -59.54 22.51 6.17
C LYS A 135 -59.54 23.26 4.83
N ASN A 136 -58.38 23.52 4.22
CA ASN A 136 -58.27 24.30 2.99
C ASN A 136 -58.25 23.39 1.75
N SER A 137 -59.36 23.35 1.01
CA SER A 137 -59.55 22.52 -0.19
C SER A 137 -58.62 22.85 -1.37
N GLU A 138 -57.94 24.01 -1.37
CA GLU A 138 -56.99 24.40 -2.42
C GLU A 138 -55.58 23.84 -2.20
N LEU A 139 -55.28 23.26 -1.03
CA LEU A 139 -53.99 22.67 -0.71
C LEU A 139 -53.99 21.15 -0.94
N HIS A 140 -53.03 20.66 -1.72
CA HIS A 140 -52.86 19.23 -1.95
C HIS A 140 -52.39 18.52 -0.65
N PRO A 141 -53.01 17.39 -0.25
CA PRO A 141 -52.63 16.66 0.97
C PRO A 141 -51.15 16.31 1.06
N ASP A 142 -50.54 15.89 -0.05
CA ASP A 142 -49.11 15.53 -0.08
C ASP A 142 -48.18 16.68 0.29
N ARG A 143 -48.55 17.93 -0.03
CA ARG A 143 -47.75 19.10 0.33
C ARG A 143 -47.79 19.35 1.83
N VAL A 144 -48.97 19.23 2.44
CA VAL A 144 -49.15 19.39 3.89
C VAL A 144 -48.44 18.27 4.64
N ASN A 145 -48.53 17.03 4.15
CA ASN A 145 -47.78 15.90 4.68
C ASN A 145 -46.26 16.10 4.57
N GLY A 146 -45.77 16.64 3.45
CA GLY A 146 -44.37 17.03 3.27
C GLY A 146 -43.90 18.05 4.31
N TRP A 147 -44.73 19.05 4.61
CA TRP A 147 -44.44 20.04 5.67
C TRP A 147 -44.38 19.41 7.06
N ARG A 148 -45.34 18.54 7.41
CA ARG A 148 -45.34 17.81 8.70
C ARG A 148 -44.08 16.95 8.84
N ALA A 149 -43.71 16.22 7.79
CA ALA A 149 -42.49 15.41 7.77
C ALA A 149 -41.22 16.26 7.95
N ALA A 150 -41.13 17.39 7.27
CA ALA A 150 -39.98 18.30 7.36
C ALA A 150 -39.83 18.93 8.75
N LEU A 151 -40.95 19.35 9.37
CA LEU A 151 -40.96 19.84 10.76
C LEU A 151 -40.56 18.76 11.76
N SER A 152 -41.09 17.54 11.59
CA SER A 152 -40.73 16.43 12.47
C SER A 152 -39.26 16.08 12.36
N GLU A 153 -38.69 16.10 11.14
CA GLU A 153 -37.26 15.86 10.93
C GLU A 153 -36.40 16.98 11.51
N ALA A 154 -36.70 18.24 11.21
CA ALA A 154 -35.93 19.38 11.72
C ALA A 154 -36.04 19.54 13.24
N GLY A 155 -37.21 19.25 13.82
CA GLY A 155 -37.45 19.25 15.27
C GLY A 155 -36.81 18.08 16.02
N GLN A 156 -36.40 17.01 15.32
CA GLN A 156 -35.62 15.91 15.89
C GLN A 156 -34.12 16.24 16.01
N LEU A 157 -33.65 17.26 15.28
CA LEU A 157 -32.24 17.64 15.29
C LEU A 157 -31.91 18.43 16.56
N SER A 158 -30.72 18.18 17.11
CA SER A 158 -30.20 18.98 18.23
C SER A 158 -29.94 20.41 17.74
N GLY A 159 -30.53 21.39 18.43
CA GLY A 159 -30.46 22.80 18.05
C GLY A 159 -30.05 23.71 19.20
N PHE A 160 -30.13 25.02 18.95
CA PHE A 160 -29.95 26.06 19.96
C PHE A 160 -31.30 26.46 20.54
N HIS A 161 -31.39 26.61 21.86
CA HIS A 161 -32.64 26.97 22.53
C HIS A 161 -32.53 28.41 23.06
N CYS A 162 -33.51 29.25 22.70
CA CYS A 162 -33.62 30.62 23.19
C CYS A 162 -34.90 30.77 23.99
N GLN A 163 -34.82 30.63 25.31
CA GLN A 163 -35.93 30.83 26.23
C GLN A 163 -36.01 32.29 26.70
N THR A 164 -37.08 32.66 27.40
CA THR A 164 -37.32 34.03 27.88
C THR A 164 -36.23 34.59 28.79
N SER A 165 -35.47 33.75 29.49
CA SER A 165 -34.35 34.12 30.36
C SER A 165 -32.96 33.98 29.70
N THR A 166 -32.90 33.63 28.42
CA THR A 166 -31.62 33.38 27.72
C THR A 166 -30.95 34.69 27.34
N ASP A 167 -29.64 34.78 27.55
CA ASP A 167 -28.81 35.86 27.00
C ASP A 167 -28.66 35.65 25.49
N GLU A 168 -29.49 36.35 24.72
CA GLU A 168 -29.51 36.26 23.26
C GLU A 168 -28.14 36.60 22.64
N SER A 169 -27.34 37.47 23.26
CA SER A 169 -26.02 37.88 22.73
C SER A 169 -25.00 36.75 22.81
N ASN A 170 -24.93 36.09 23.98
CA ASN A 170 -24.03 34.94 24.15
C ASN A 170 -24.50 33.75 23.30
N LEU A 171 -25.80 33.51 23.20
CA LEU A 171 -26.35 32.48 22.32
C LEU A 171 -25.98 32.72 20.85
N ILE A 172 -26.10 33.96 20.36
CA ILE A 172 -25.71 34.32 19.00
C ILE A 172 -24.21 34.07 18.77
N LYS A 173 -23.33 34.41 19.73
CA LYS A 173 -21.90 34.11 19.62
C LYS A 173 -21.63 32.61 19.52
N ASP A 174 -22.31 31.80 20.32
CA ASP A 174 -22.18 30.34 20.27
C ASP A 174 -22.67 29.77 18.93
N ILE A 175 -23.78 30.28 18.39
CA ILE A 175 -24.30 29.91 17.06
C ILE A 175 -23.28 30.26 15.97
N VAL A 176 -22.77 31.50 15.97
CA VAL A 176 -21.78 31.96 14.97
C VAL A 176 -20.52 31.10 15.03
N THR A 177 -20.02 30.80 16.23
CA THR A 177 -18.84 29.95 16.43
C THR A 177 -19.08 28.53 15.90
N HIS A 178 -20.27 27.98 16.13
CA HIS A 178 -20.63 26.65 15.65
C HIS A 178 -20.74 26.59 14.12
N VAL A 179 -21.37 27.59 13.50
CA VAL A 179 -21.49 27.71 12.03
C VAL A 179 -20.11 27.85 11.39
N ASP A 180 -19.30 28.79 11.90
CA ASP A 180 -17.94 29.04 11.41
C ASP A 180 -17.06 27.78 11.47
N LYS A 181 -17.14 27.02 12.58
CA LYS A 181 -16.41 25.75 12.71
C LYS A 181 -16.82 24.72 11.65
N LYS A 182 -18.12 24.52 11.42
CA LYS A 182 -18.63 23.58 10.40
C LYS A 182 -18.19 23.99 9.00
N LEU A 183 -18.28 25.28 8.69
CA LEU A 183 -17.84 25.83 7.40
C LEU A 183 -16.33 25.69 7.20
N LYS A 184 -15.51 26.00 8.21
CA LYS A 184 -14.05 25.81 8.16
C LYS A 184 -13.68 24.37 7.83
N CYS A 185 -14.29 23.40 8.50
CA CYS A 185 -14.03 21.98 8.22
C CYS A 185 -14.43 21.60 6.77
N LEU A 186 -15.59 22.03 6.29
CA LEU A 186 -16.02 21.77 4.91
C LEU A 186 -15.10 22.42 3.89
N TYR A 187 -14.81 23.73 4.04
CA TYR A 187 -14.01 24.47 3.08
C TYR A 187 -12.57 23.97 3.04
N ASN A 188 -11.97 23.59 4.18
CA ASN A 188 -10.64 22.98 4.20
C ASN A 188 -10.60 21.65 3.42
N CYS A 189 -11.65 20.83 3.55
CA CYS A 189 -11.77 19.61 2.76
C CYS A 189 -11.96 19.93 1.27
N GLN A 190 -12.88 20.83 0.92
CA GLN A 190 -13.19 21.20 -0.48
C GLN A 190 -12.01 21.84 -1.20
N VAL A 191 -11.25 22.72 -0.56
CA VAL A 191 -10.04 23.32 -1.13
C VAL A 191 -9.03 22.24 -1.52
N THR A 192 -8.88 21.21 -0.68
CA THR A 192 -7.97 20.08 -0.96
C THR A 192 -8.47 19.22 -2.12
N LEU A 193 -9.79 19.18 -2.37
CA LEU A 193 -10.43 18.36 -3.39
C LEU A 193 -10.57 19.03 -4.76
N LYS A 194 -10.29 20.34 -4.88
CA LYS A 194 -10.35 21.05 -6.17
C LYS A 194 -9.51 20.38 -7.27
N ASP A 195 -8.41 19.76 -6.87
CA ASP A 195 -7.48 19.09 -7.77
C ASP A 195 -7.63 17.56 -7.75
N ALA A 196 -8.64 17.03 -7.07
CA ALA A 196 -8.83 15.59 -6.92
C ALA A 196 -9.52 15.02 -8.17
N ILE A 197 -8.89 14.00 -8.77
CA ILE A 197 -9.39 13.30 -9.96
C ILE A 197 -9.66 11.85 -9.59
N GLY A 198 -10.76 11.29 -10.09
CA GLY A 198 -11.16 9.89 -9.80
C GLY A 198 -11.63 9.65 -8.37
N ILE A 199 -11.87 10.71 -7.58
CA ILE A 199 -12.09 10.57 -6.14
C ILE A 199 -13.33 9.73 -5.81
N ASP A 200 -14.43 9.90 -6.55
CA ASP A 200 -15.68 9.18 -6.32
C ASP A 200 -15.50 7.65 -6.48
N GLU A 201 -14.72 7.23 -7.47
CA GLU A 201 -14.40 5.82 -7.70
C GLU A 201 -13.54 5.25 -6.57
N THR A 202 -12.58 6.05 -6.08
CA THR A 202 -11.69 5.62 -4.99
C THR A 202 -12.38 5.52 -3.62
N ILE A 203 -13.38 6.37 -3.34
CA ILE A 203 -14.06 6.37 -2.03
C ILE A 203 -15.23 5.40 -1.96
N LYS A 204 -15.83 5.02 -3.10
CA LYS A 204 -17.01 4.15 -3.14
C LYS A 204 -16.84 2.83 -2.35
N PRO A 205 -15.72 2.09 -2.45
CA PRO A 205 -15.52 0.90 -1.63
C PRO A 205 -15.47 1.19 -0.13
N ILE A 206 -15.00 2.38 0.26
CA ILE A 206 -14.93 2.81 1.66
C ILE A 206 -16.33 3.18 2.17
N GLU A 207 -17.17 3.79 1.33
CA GLU A 207 -18.59 4.04 1.65
C GLU A 207 -19.35 2.75 1.95
N GLU A 208 -19.17 1.72 1.12
CA GLU A 208 -19.76 0.39 1.34
C GLU A 208 -19.28 -0.26 2.64
N LEU A 209 -18.03 0.00 3.06
CA LEU A 209 -17.51 -0.46 4.35
C LEU A 209 -18.10 0.32 5.53
N LEU A 210 -18.33 1.63 5.38
CA LEU A 210 -18.95 2.49 6.39
C LEU A 210 -20.44 2.17 6.60
N GLU A 211 -21.12 1.62 5.59
CA GLU A 211 -22.49 1.13 5.77
C GLU A 211 -22.54 -0.13 6.66
N LYS A 212 -21.51 -0.98 6.57
CA LYS A 212 -21.44 -2.28 7.27
C LYS A 212 -20.74 -2.22 8.63
N SER A 213 -19.93 -1.19 8.88
CA SER A 213 -19.13 -1.06 10.10
C SER A 213 -19.07 0.38 10.59
N ASP A 214 -18.89 0.53 11.89
CA ASP A 214 -18.70 1.84 12.53
C ASP A 214 -17.24 2.33 12.46
N LYS A 215 -16.30 1.43 12.14
CA LYS A 215 -14.87 1.71 12.12
C LYS A 215 -14.22 1.24 10.84
N VAL A 216 -13.60 2.16 10.13
CA VAL A 216 -12.88 1.87 8.88
C VAL A 216 -11.46 2.45 8.93
N GLY A 217 -10.49 1.63 8.56
CA GLY A 217 -9.08 2.00 8.49
C GLY A 217 -8.60 2.01 7.05
N ILE A 218 -8.07 3.15 6.58
CA ILE A 218 -7.46 3.32 5.27
C ILE A 218 -5.94 3.16 5.44
N TRP A 219 -5.38 2.10 4.86
CA TRP A 219 -3.98 1.72 5.00
C TRP A 219 -3.25 1.67 3.66
N GLY A 220 -1.96 2.00 3.64
CA GLY A 220 -1.13 1.87 2.44
C GLY A 220 0.11 2.76 2.44
N MET A 221 0.91 2.66 1.38
CA MET A 221 2.16 3.41 1.20
C MET A 221 1.94 4.94 1.22
N GLY A 222 3.00 5.69 1.54
CA GLY A 222 3.02 7.16 1.39
C GLY A 222 2.67 7.59 -0.04
N GLY A 223 1.90 8.67 -0.17
CA GLY A 223 1.57 9.27 -1.47
C GLY A 223 0.36 8.70 -2.20
N LEU A 224 -0.24 7.59 -1.75
CA LEU A 224 -1.42 6.95 -2.38
C LEU A 224 -2.76 7.68 -2.17
N GLY A 225 -2.77 8.88 -1.57
CA GLY A 225 -3.99 9.68 -1.46
C GLY A 225 -4.93 9.32 -0.29
N LYS A 226 -4.48 8.57 0.72
CA LYS A 226 -5.29 8.21 1.92
C LYS A 226 -5.96 9.42 2.58
N THR A 227 -5.19 10.48 2.85
CA THR A 227 -5.70 11.74 3.41
C THR A 227 -6.73 12.39 2.50
N THR A 228 -6.53 12.34 1.17
CA THR A 228 -7.47 12.86 0.17
C THR A 228 -8.78 12.08 0.19
N MET A 229 -8.73 10.74 0.24
CA MET A 229 -9.92 9.88 0.38
C MET A 229 -10.69 10.20 1.67
N ALA A 230 -9.99 10.35 2.79
CA ALA A 230 -10.60 10.68 4.08
C ALA A 230 -11.26 12.08 4.06
N LYS A 231 -10.60 13.08 3.45
CA LYS A 231 -11.18 14.43 3.25
C LYS A 231 -12.40 14.41 2.35
N ALA A 232 -12.39 13.63 1.27
CA ALA A 232 -13.54 13.45 0.39
C ALA A 232 -14.74 12.84 1.12
N LEU A 233 -14.51 11.76 1.87
CA LEU A 233 -15.54 11.13 2.70
C LEU A 233 -16.09 12.08 3.75
N PHE A 234 -15.23 12.88 4.40
CA PHE A 234 -15.68 13.87 5.38
C PHE A 234 -16.53 14.97 4.75
N ALA A 235 -16.11 15.52 3.61
CA ALA A 235 -16.90 16.51 2.88
C ALA A 235 -18.26 15.94 2.45
N LYS A 236 -18.29 14.68 2.01
CA LYS A 236 -19.49 14.01 1.49
C LYS A 236 -20.44 13.47 2.56
N LEU A 237 -19.96 13.10 3.74
CA LEU A 237 -20.81 12.40 4.74
C LEU A 237 -21.05 13.19 6.02
N SER A 238 -20.22 14.18 6.34
CA SER A 238 -20.30 14.90 7.63
C SER A 238 -21.66 15.58 7.87
N PHE A 239 -22.37 16.04 6.84
CA PHE A 239 -23.69 16.68 7.00
C PHE A 239 -24.77 15.75 7.58
N ARG A 240 -24.58 14.43 7.49
CA ARG A 240 -25.49 13.43 8.07
C ARG A 240 -25.34 13.31 9.59
N TYR A 241 -24.33 13.93 10.17
CA TYR A 241 -23.98 13.82 11.58
C TYR A 241 -24.06 15.18 12.26
N HIS A 242 -24.54 15.17 13.50
CA HIS A 242 -24.63 16.37 14.31
C HIS A 242 -23.24 16.87 14.68
N ASN A 243 -22.39 15.95 15.14
CA ASN A 243 -21.05 16.20 15.63
C ASN A 243 -20.05 15.60 14.65
N CYS A 244 -19.08 16.39 14.21
CA CYS A 244 -18.06 15.95 13.27
C CYS A 244 -16.71 16.50 13.69
N CYS A 245 -15.66 15.70 13.54
CA CYS A 245 -14.31 16.13 13.81
C CYS A 245 -13.35 15.51 12.80
N PHE A 246 -12.51 16.35 12.20
CA PHE A 246 -11.39 15.91 11.37
C PHE A 246 -10.11 16.36 12.09
N LEU A 247 -9.31 15.41 12.56
CA LEU A 247 -7.99 15.67 13.11
C LEU A 247 -6.96 15.43 12.01
N GLU A 248 -6.46 16.52 11.44
CA GLU A 248 -5.43 16.49 10.39
C GLU A 248 -4.05 16.17 10.96
N ASN A 249 -3.30 15.31 10.27
CA ASN A 249 -1.87 15.05 10.51
C ASN A 249 -1.53 14.87 12.00
N ILE A 250 -2.14 13.87 12.63
CA ILE A 250 -2.04 13.58 14.06
C ILE A 250 -0.58 13.40 14.48
N ARG A 251 0.23 12.74 13.64
CA ARG A 251 1.67 12.59 13.84
C ARG A 251 2.36 13.93 14.11
N GLU A 252 2.19 14.91 13.23
CA GLU A 252 2.80 16.24 13.40
C GLU A 252 2.15 17.05 14.53
N ALA A 253 0.83 16.91 14.71
CA ALA A 253 0.12 17.58 15.80
C ALA A 253 0.64 17.13 17.17
N ILE A 254 0.82 15.82 17.37
CA ILE A 254 1.35 15.26 18.62
C ILE A 254 2.82 15.64 18.81
N ALA A 255 3.63 15.64 17.76
CA ALA A 255 5.03 16.10 17.85
C ALA A 255 5.13 17.58 18.28
N ARG A 256 4.16 18.42 17.89
CA ARG A 256 4.15 19.86 18.16
C ARG A 256 3.55 20.24 19.52
N SER A 257 2.44 19.62 19.91
CA SER A 257 1.65 19.99 21.10
C SER A 257 1.38 18.85 22.08
N GLY A 258 1.79 17.62 21.75
CA GLY A 258 1.58 16.43 22.60
C GLY A 258 0.19 15.80 22.45
N SER A 259 0.06 14.54 22.90
CA SER A 259 -1.18 13.74 22.77
C SER A 259 -2.39 14.38 23.45
N LYS A 260 -2.16 15.03 24.61
CA LYS A 260 -3.21 15.67 25.42
C LYS A 260 -3.95 16.76 24.66
N ASP A 261 -3.22 17.60 23.94
CA ASP A 261 -3.80 18.72 23.19
C ASP A 261 -4.60 18.22 21.99
N VAL A 262 -4.18 17.11 21.36
CA VAL A 262 -4.92 16.46 20.28
C VAL A 262 -6.22 15.84 20.79
N CYS A 263 -6.18 15.16 21.94
CA CYS A 263 -7.38 14.64 22.59
C CYS A 263 -8.35 15.76 22.98
N ASN A 264 -7.84 16.85 23.55
CA ASN A 264 -8.65 18.03 23.87
C ASN A 264 -9.25 18.67 22.60
N SER A 265 -8.52 18.63 21.48
CA SER A 265 -9.01 19.08 20.18
C SER A 265 -10.14 18.19 19.65
N LEU A 266 -10.07 16.88 19.87
CA LEU A 266 -11.17 15.96 19.55
C LEU A 266 -12.41 16.23 20.41
N VAL A 267 -12.23 16.34 21.72
CA VAL A 267 -13.31 16.58 22.68
C VAL A 267 -13.99 17.93 22.41
N SER A 268 -13.21 19.01 22.23
CA SER A 268 -13.76 20.32 21.85
C SER A 268 -14.36 20.30 20.43
N GLY A 269 -13.78 19.48 19.54
CA GLY A 269 -14.32 19.05 18.25
C GLY A 269 -15.78 18.62 18.34
N LEU A 270 -16.04 17.67 19.22
CA LEU A 270 -17.33 16.99 19.38
C LEU A 270 -18.29 17.73 20.32
N LEU A 271 -17.84 18.27 21.45
CA LEU A 271 -18.69 18.86 22.51
C LEU A 271 -18.79 20.39 22.49
N GLY A 272 -17.92 21.07 21.73
CA GLY A 272 -17.84 22.53 21.70
C GLY A 272 -16.85 23.13 22.72
N PRO A 273 -16.57 24.44 22.63
CA PRO A 273 -15.49 25.10 23.39
C PRO A 273 -15.78 25.29 24.90
N ASN A 274 -17.04 25.27 25.34
CA ASN A 274 -17.39 25.62 26.73
C ASN A 274 -17.24 24.46 27.73
N THR A 275 -16.77 23.28 27.31
CA THR A 275 -16.48 22.16 28.23
C THR A 275 -15.14 22.29 28.97
N HIS A 276 -14.33 23.30 28.65
CA HIS A 276 -12.97 23.45 29.19
C HIS A 276 -12.89 23.91 30.66
N ASN A 277 -13.96 24.45 31.26
CA ASN A 277 -13.82 25.18 32.52
C ASN A 277 -13.76 24.34 33.81
N ASN A 278 -13.81 22.99 33.77
CA ASN A 278 -13.76 22.18 35.00
C ASN A 278 -12.75 21.01 34.98
N SER A 279 -11.87 20.89 33.99
CA SER A 279 -10.92 19.76 33.90
C SER A 279 -9.47 20.23 33.86
N SER A 280 -9.00 20.87 34.93
CA SER A 280 -7.58 21.20 35.13
C SER A 280 -6.73 20.01 35.62
N ASN A 281 -7.26 18.78 35.66
CA ASN A 281 -6.48 17.59 35.93
C ASN A 281 -6.42 16.66 34.72
N ALA A 282 -5.24 16.66 34.09
CA ALA A 282 -4.81 15.71 33.09
C ALA A 282 -5.05 14.26 33.58
N PHE A 283 -5.53 13.39 32.69
CA PHE A 283 -5.88 11.97 32.90
C PHE A 283 -7.28 11.66 33.48
N GLY A 284 -8.12 12.66 33.76
CA GLY A 284 -9.49 12.43 34.25
C GLY A 284 -10.47 12.06 33.15
N ARG A 285 -10.41 10.83 32.59
CA ARG A 285 -11.57 10.19 31.97
C ARG A 285 -12.65 10.08 33.04
N THR A 286 -13.47 11.11 33.17
CA THR A 286 -14.55 11.11 34.13
C THR A 286 -15.65 10.24 33.55
N GLY A 287 -16.29 9.41 34.38
CA GLY A 287 -17.53 8.72 33.97
C GLY A 287 -18.57 9.70 33.40
N PHE A 288 -18.45 10.99 33.76
CA PHE A 288 -19.22 12.09 33.20
C PHE A 288 -18.92 12.41 31.72
N LEU A 289 -17.65 12.45 31.29
CA LEU A 289 -17.30 12.65 29.88
C LEU A 289 -17.76 11.47 29.03
N ASP A 290 -17.51 10.25 29.52
CA ASP A 290 -17.96 9.02 28.87
C ASP A 290 -19.50 9.00 28.73
N ALA A 291 -20.23 9.38 29.79
CA ALA A 291 -21.68 9.48 29.74
C ALA A 291 -22.15 10.48 28.67
N LYS A 292 -21.47 11.62 28.49
CA LYS A 292 -21.80 12.58 27.44
C LYS A 292 -21.55 12.01 26.04
N LEU A 293 -20.38 11.40 25.82
CA LEU A 293 -20.00 10.87 24.51
C LEU A 293 -20.90 9.72 24.04
N ARG A 294 -21.42 8.89 24.96
CA ARG A 294 -22.36 7.79 24.67
C ARG A 294 -23.67 8.22 24.03
N HIS A 295 -24.05 9.49 24.18
CA HIS A 295 -25.27 10.02 23.59
C HIS A 295 -25.02 10.76 22.28
N ILE A 296 -23.77 10.79 21.80
CA ILE A 296 -23.38 11.56 20.63
C ILE A 296 -23.19 10.64 19.44
N LYS A 297 -23.97 10.90 18.39
CA LYS A 297 -23.77 10.34 17.05
C LYS A 297 -22.79 11.21 16.27
N ALA A 298 -21.54 10.77 16.12
CA ALA A 298 -20.45 11.54 15.53
C ALA A 298 -19.86 10.92 14.26
N PHE A 299 -19.27 11.78 13.41
CA PHE A 299 -18.38 11.38 12.30
C PHE A 299 -16.97 11.87 12.56
N VAL A 300 -16.04 10.94 12.80
CA VAL A 300 -14.67 11.27 13.21
C VAL A 300 -13.67 10.75 12.18
N VAL A 301 -12.72 11.59 11.81
CA VAL A 301 -11.56 11.19 10.98
C VAL A 301 -10.28 11.48 11.74
N LEU A 302 -9.44 10.46 11.89
CA LEU A 302 -8.12 10.52 12.48
C LEU A 302 -7.07 10.32 11.37
N ASP A 303 -6.42 11.40 10.93
CA ASP A 303 -5.52 11.37 9.78
C ASP A 303 -4.04 11.24 10.19
N ASP A 304 -3.31 10.37 9.49
CA ASP A 304 -1.87 10.09 9.63
C ASP A 304 -1.47 9.63 11.04
N VAL A 305 -2.12 8.57 11.54
CA VAL A 305 -1.76 7.93 12.82
C VAL A 305 -0.56 6.99 12.60
N GLU A 306 0.52 7.17 13.36
CA GLU A 306 1.81 6.48 13.16
C GLU A 306 2.15 5.45 14.24
N SER A 307 1.66 5.60 15.49
CA SER A 307 1.99 4.69 16.60
C SER A 307 0.79 4.24 17.42
N SER A 308 0.95 3.13 18.15
CA SER A 308 -0.08 2.58 19.03
C SER A 308 -0.36 3.51 20.21
N GLU A 309 0.67 4.18 20.74
CA GLU A 309 0.53 5.16 21.82
C GLU A 309 -0.37 6.33 21.41
N GLN A 310 -0.23 6.82 20.18
CA GLN A 310 -1.11 7.88 19.65
C GLN A 310 -2.56 7.39 19.52
N LEU A 311 -2.74 6.12 19.15
CA LEU A 311 -4.05 5.52 18.93
C LEU A 311 -4.76 5.21 20.24
N GLU A 312 -4.07 4.75 21.29
CA GLU A 312 -4.69 4.32 22.54
C GLU A 312 -5.57 5.43 23.16
N ASP A 313 -5.02 6.63 23.34
CA ASP A 313 -5.75 7.77 23.91
C ASP A 313 -6.98 8.16 23.07
N LEU A 314 -6.84 8.18 21.74
CA LEU A 314 -7.91 8.57 20.82
C LEU A 314 -8.97 7.47 20.65
N LYS A 315 -8.54 6.20 20.67
CA LYS A 315 -9.38 5.03 20.53
C LYS A 315 -10.32 4.93 21.72
N GLU A 316 -9.84 5.14 22.93
CA GLU A 316 -10.69 5.13 24.12
C GLU A 316 -11.85 6.12 24.02
N LEU A 317 -11.61 7.32 23.48
CA LEU A 317 -12.64 8.33 23.25
C LEU A 317 -13.61 7.90 22.15
N CYS A 318 -13.10 7.30 21.07
CA CYS A 318 -13.90 6.84 19.94
C CYS A 318 -14.78 5.63 20.28
N ASP A 319 -14.32 4.75 21.17
CA ASP A 319 -15.04 3.53 21.59
C ASP A 319 -16.29 3.83 22.43
N VAL A 320 -16.37 5.02 23.02
CA VAL A 320 -17.47 5.44 23.90
C VAL A 320 -18.54 6.24 23.14
N LEU A 321 -18.33 6.53 21.85
CA LEU A 321 -19.30 7.26 21.04
C LEU A 321 -20.64 6.51 20.95
N GLY A 322 -21.72 7.29 20.80
CA GLY A 322 -23.07 6.76 20.71
C GLY A 322 -23.32 5.96 19.43
N GLU A 323 -24.37 5.14 19.47
CA GLU A 323 -24.77 4.25 18.38
C GLU A 323 -24.95 5.02 17.05
N GLY A 324 -24.47 4.41 15.96
CA GLY A 324 -24.49 5.00 14.62
C GLY A 324 -23.40 6.03 14.36
N SER A 325 -22.42 6.20 15.27
CA SER A 325 -21.20 6.97 15.02
C SER A 325 -20.26 6.24 14.06
N LYS A 326 -19.51 6.99 13.26
CA LYS A 326 -18.50 6.43 12.34
C LYS A 326 -17.13 7.03 12.59
N VAL A 327 -16.10 6.18 12.55
CA VAL A 327 -14.70 6.56 12.76
C VAL A 327 -13.86 6.04 11.60
N ILE A 328 -13.11 6.95 10.98
CA ILE A 328 -12.13 6.65 9.93
C ILE A 328 -10.74 6.93 10.46
N ILE A 329 -9.81 6.01 10.23
CA ILE A 329 -8.38 6.22 10.48
C ILE A 329 -7.62 6.13 9.17
N THR A 330 -6.68 7.04 8.93
CA THR A 330 -5.66 6.85 7.89
C THR A 330 -4.32 6.51 8.54
N THR A 331 -3.62 5.50 8.00
CA THR A 331 -2.32 5.10 8.53
C THR A 331 -1.45 4.44 7.47
N ARG A 332 -0.15 4.39 7.73
CA ARG A 332 0.83 3.60 6.97
C ARG A 332 1.10 2.25 7.63
N ASP A 333 0.65 2.01 8.86
CA ASP A 333 0.94 0.80 9.64
C ASP A 333 -0.33 -0.01 9.93
N MET A 334 -0.41 -1.18 9.33
CA MET A 334 -1.53 -2.11 9.43
C MET A 334 -1.75 -2.62 10.86
N ARG A 335 -0.70 -2.64 11.69
CA ARG A 335 -0.78 -3.13 13.08
C ARG A 335 -1.72 -2.28 13.94
N LEU A 336 -1.89 -1.01 13.58
CA LEU A 336 -2.81 -0.09 14.26
C LEU A 336 -4.28 -0.45 14.00
N LEU A 337 -4.57 -1.14 12.90
CA LEU A 337 -5.93 -1.50 12.51
C LEU A 337 -6.27 -2.94 12.93
N ARG A 338 -5.32 -3.88 12.77
CA ARG A 338 -5.53 -5.29 13.13
C ARG A 338 -5.82 -5.44 14.62
N GLY A 339 -6.83 -6.25 14.95
CA GLY A 339 -7.23 -6.51 16.33
C GLY A 339 -7.97 -5.36 17.03
N ASN A 340 -8.14 -4.21 16.36
CA ASN A 340 -8.81 -3.03 16.92
C ASN A 340 -10.25 -2.81 16.40
N GLY A 341 -10.82 -3.81 15.71
CA GLY A 341 -12.20 -3.77 15.22
C GLY A 341 -12.44 -2.90 13.99
N TYR A 342 -11.37 -2.50 13.28
CA TYR A 342 -11.47 -1.75 12.03
C TYR A 342 -11.66 -2.68 10.83
N ASN A 343 -12.60 -2.33 9.95
CA ASN A 343 -12.59 -2.86 8.59
C ASN A 343 -11.54 -2.12 7.77
N ILE A 344 -10.70 -2.87 7.05
CA ILE A 344 -9.51 -2.31 6.43
C ILE A 344 -9.73 -2.12 4.93
N HIS A 345 -9.41 -0.92 4.44
CA HIS A 345 -9.28 -0.61 3.03
C HIS A 345 -7.81 -0.36 2.69
N GLU A 346 -7.25 -1.18 1.80
CA GLU A 346 -5.92 -0.96 1.23
C GLU A 346 -6.02 0.08 0.11
N ALA A 347 -5.39 1.24 0.31
CA ALA A 347 -5.29 2.28 -0.70
C ALA A 347 -4.39 1.82 -1.84
N LYS A 348 -4.85 2.04 -3.07
CA LYS A 348 -4.14 1.72 -4.31
C LYS A 348 -3.77 2.98 -5.07
N GLY A 349 -2.84 2.87 -6.02
CA GLY A 349 -2.59 3.91 -7.01
C GLY A 349 -3.86 4.22 -7.82
N LEU A 350 -3.87 5.36 -8.50
CA LEU A 350 -4.97 5.68 -9.42
C LEU A 350 -4.99 4.68 -10.57
N ASP A 351 -6.15 4.49 -11.21
CA ASP A 351 -6.15 3.83 -12.50
C ASP A 351 -5.37 4.65 -13.55
N TYR A 352 -5.11 4.01 -14.68
CA TYR A 352 -4.33 4.60 -15.77
C TYR A 352 -4.93 5.92 -16.28
N ASP A 353 -6.25 5.99 -16.48
CA ASP A 353 -6.91 7.17 -17.06
C ASP A 353 -6.89 8.34 -16.07
N ASN A 354 -7.21 8.09 -14.80
CA ASN A 354 -7.16 9.10 -13.75
C ASN A 354 -5.72 9.54 -13.45
N SER A 355 -4.73 8.66 -13.59
CA SER A 355 -3.30 9.01 -13.49
C SER A 355 -2.89 10.01 -14.56
N ARG A 356 -3.23 9.73 -15.83
CA ARG A 356 -2.93 10.63 -16.95
C ARG A 356 -3.63 11.97 -16.76
N ARG A 357 -4.92 11.96 -16.42
CA ARG A 357 -5.70 13.18 -16.17
C ARG A 357 -5.08 14.02 -15.05
N LEU A 358 -4.64 13.40 -13.95
CA LEU A 358 -4.02 14.12 -12.84
C LEU A 358 -2.70 14.76 -13.26
N PHE A 359 -1.87 14.01 -13.98
CA PHE A 359 -0.59 14.51 -14.46
C PHE A 359 -0.79 15.68 -15.45
N ILE A 360 -1.66 15.51 -16.44
CA ILE A 360 -1.99 16.51 -17.45
C ILE A 360 -2.56 17.78 -16.79
N TYR A 361 -3.45 17.64 -15.82
CA TYR A 361 -3.99 18.77 -15.04
C TYR A 361 -2.91 19.52 -14.26
N LYS A 362 -1.91 18.81 -13.74
CA LYS A 362 -0.83 19.45 -12.98
C LYS A 362 0.23 20.11 -13.87
N ALA A 363 0.49 19.57 -15.04
CA ALA A 363 1.46 20.11 -15.99
C ALA A 363 0.89 21.23 -16.89
N PHE A 364 -0.32 21.07 -17.42
CA PHE A 364 -0.90 22.00 -18.40
C PHE A 364 -2.03 22.88 -17.81
N GLY A 365 -2.50 22.58 -16.61
CA GLY A 365 -3.64 23.27 -16.00
C GLY A 365 -5.00 22.77 -16.53
N PRO A 366 -6.10 23.44 -16.19
CA PRO A 366 -7.48 22.98 -16.48
C PRO A 366 -7.91 23.08 -17.95
N ASN A 367 -7.23 23.89 -18.76
CA ASN A 367 -7.52 24.06 -20.19
C ASN A 367 -6.50 23.23 -20.98
N HIS A 368 -6.92 22.07 -21.49
CA HIS A 368 -6.03 21.01 -21.97
C HIS A 368 -5.77 20.91 -23.49
N PRO A 369 -5.69 21.97 -24.33
CA PRO A 369 -5.39 21.77 -25.75
C PRO A 369 -3.89 21.57 -26.06
N GLU A 370 -2.98 21.85 -25.13
CA GLU A 370 -1.53 21.91 -25.40
C GLU A 370 -0.77 20.60 -25.15
N TYR A 371 -1.40 19.54 -24.64
CA TYR A 371 -0.70 18.27 -24.36
C TYR A 371 -0.48 17.41 -25.61
N VAL A 372 -1.09 17.75 -26.74
CA VAL A 372 -0.98 16.98 -27.99
C VAL A 372 0.48 16.97 -28.46
N GLY A 373 1.07 15.78 -28.56
CA GLY A 373 2.50 15.57 -28.81
C GLY A 373 3.29 15.05 -27.60
N TYR A 374 2.77 15.24 -26.38
CA TYR A 374 3.43 14.82 -25.13
C TYR A 374 2.94 13.46 -24.61
N GLU A 375 2.06 12.76 -25.34
CA GLU A 375 1.39 11.54 -24.85
C GLU A 375 2.39 10.48 -24.39
N HIS A 376 3.42 10.24 -25.18
CA HIS A 376 4.46 9.25 -24.86
C HIS A 376 5.28 9.62 -23.61
N LEU A 377 5.50 10.91 -23.36
CA LEU A 377 6.20 11.40 -22.16
C LEU A 377 5.29 11.28 -20.94
N ILE A 378 4.02 11.68 -21.07
CA ILE A 378 3.01 11.55 -20.02
C ILE A 378 2.90 10.08 -19.59
N ASP A 379 2.77 9.17 -20.55
CA ASP A 379 2.73 7.73 -20.27
C ASP A 379 4.04 7.29 -19.60
N GLY A 380 5.18 7.79 -20.07
CA GLY A 380 6.47 7.53 -19.45
C GLY A 380 6.60 7.98 -17.99
N PHE A 381 6.00 9.12 -17.61
CA PHE A 381 5.92 9.58 -16.22
C PHE A 381 4.89 8.79 -15.41
N VAL A 382 3.75 8.43 -15.99
CA VAL A 382 2.73 7.59 -15.34
C VAL A 382 3.32 6.22 -15.00
N ASP A 383 4.05 5.62 -15.94
CA ASP A 383 4.75 4.35 -15.75
C ASP A 383 5.83 4.45 -14.68
N TYR A 384 6.68 5.49 -14.73
CA TYR A 384 7.73 5.71 -13.73
C TYR A 384 7.15 5.85 -12.31
N THR A 385 6.06 6.59 -12.16
CA THR A 385 5.44 6.81 -10.85
C THR A 385 4.60 5.61 -10.37
N GLN A 386 4.38 4.60 -11.22
CA GLN A 386 3.46 3.48 -11.01
C GLN A 386 2.12 3.94 -10.41
N HIS A 387 1.56 5.00 -10.99
CA HIS A 387 0.27 5.58 -10.61
C HIS A 387 0.20 6.18 -9.19
N ASN A 388 1.34 6.55 -8.58
CA ASN A 388 1.36 7.22 -7.28
C ASN A 388 0.88 8.68 -7.40
N PRO A 389 -0.27 9.06 -6.79
CA PRO A 389 -0.85 10.41 -6.93
C PRO A 389 0.08 11.54 -6.51
N LEU A 390 0.85 11.36 -5.42
CA LEU A 390 1.78 12.37 -4.95
C LEU A 390 2.91 12.58 -5.97
N ALA A 391 3.51 11.50 -6.46
CA ALA A 391 4.58 11.58 -7.43
C ALA A 391 4.11 12.25 -8.74
N LEU A 392 2.93 11.84 -9.25
CA LEU A 392 2.29 12.48 -10.41
C LEU A 392 2.09 13.98 -10.20
N LYS A 393 1.60 14.37 -9.01
CA LYS A 393 1.37 15.78 -8.67
C LYS A 393 2.68 16.57 -8.60
N VAL A 394 3.71 16.03 -7.97
CA VAL A 394 5.01 16.69 -7.80
C VAL A 394 5.68 16.92 -9.17
N LEU A 395 5.75 15.88 -10.00
CA LEU A 395 6.40 15.95 -11.31
C LEU A 395 5.60 16.79 -12.30
N GLY A 396 4.28 16.63 -12.35
CA GLY A 396 3.42 17.47 -13.19
C GLY A 396 3.54 18.95 -12.81
N THR A 397 3.56 19.27 -11.52
CA THR A 397 3.74 20.66 -11.05
C THR A 397 5.14 21.20 -11.37
N PHE A 398 6.18 20.36 -11.37
CA PHE A 398 7.53 20.77 -11.73
C PHE A 398 7.64 21.18 -13.21
N LEU A 399 6.95 20.46 -14.08
CA LEU A 399 6.90 20.72 -15.51
C LEU A 399 5.89 21.81 -15.90
N ALA A 400 5.15 22.35 -14.92
CA ALA A 400 4.10 23.31 -15.19
C ALA A 400 4.64 24.59 -15.85
N GLY A 401 4.12 24.90 -17.03
CA GLY A 401 4.55 26.06 -17.83
C GLY A 401 5.77 25.84 -18.71
N SER A 402 6.38 24.64 -18.70
CA SER A 402 7.39 24.27 -19.71
C SER A 402 6.72 23.85 -21.02
N VAL A 403 7.16 24.45 -22.12
CA VAL A 403 6.70 24.15 -23.49
C VAL A 403 7.77 23.43 -24.32
N ASP A 404 8.89 23.03 -23.72
CA ASP A 404 9.97 22.33 -24.41
C ASP A 404 9.93 20.83 -24.12
N GLU A 405 9.54 20.05 -25.13
CA GLU A 405 9.53 18.58 -25.08
C GLU A 405 10.88 17.99 -24.67
N LYS A 406 12.00 18.65 -24.98
CA LYS A 406 13.35 18.18 -24.60
C LYS A 406 13.59 18.28 -23.10
N GLU A 407 13.04 19.29 -22.42
CA GLU A 407 13.14 19.39 -20.96
C GLU A 407 12.42 18.23 -20.28
N TRP A 408 11.25 17.85 -20.81
CA TRP A 408 10.48 16.72 -20.33
C TRP A 408 11.20 15.38 -20.52
N ASP A 409 11.72 15.12 -21.72
CA ASP A 409 12.52 13.92 -22.02
C ASP A 409 13.79 13.88 -21.15
N SER A 410 14.47 15.01 -20.97
CA SER A 410 15.65 15.12 -20.11
C SER A 410 15.33 14.78 -18.66
N LEU A 411 14.24 15.34 -18.10
CA LEU A 411 13.81 15.04 -16.73
C LEU A 411 13.44 13.56 -16.57
N LEU A 412 12.67 13.00 -17.51
CA LEU A 412 12.27 11.60 -17.44
C LEU A 412 13.49 10.67 -17.51
N ARG A 413 14.50 11.01 -18.31
CA ARG A 413 15.78 10.28 -18.36
C ARG A 413 16.57 10.40 -17.07
N GLU A 414 16.62 11.59 -16.47
CA GLU A 414 17.28 11.82 -15.18
C GLU A 414 16.66 10.98 -14.07
N LEU A 415 15.32 10.98 -13.98
CA LEU A 415 14.57 10.14 -13.04
C LEU A 415 14.87 8.66 -13.28
N ARG A 416 14.79 8.18 -14.54
CA ARG A 416 15.10 6.78 -14.89
C ARG A 416 16.56 6.39 -14.70
N ALA A 417 17.48 7.36 -14.66
CA ALA A 417 18.88 7.14 -14.31
C ALA A 417 19.09 6.98 -12.78
N GLY A 418 18.02 7.08 -11.99
CA GLY A 418 18.02 6.91 -10.55
C GLY A 418 18.31 8.19 -9.79
N ASN A 419 17.95 9.36 -10.33
CA ASN A 419 18.02 10.62 -9.59
C ASN A 419 16.59 11.03 -9.18
N PRO A 420 16.05 10.45 -8.10
CA PRO A 420 14.68 10.73 -7.69
C PRO A 420 14.50 12.17 -7.19
N ASP A 421 13.28 12.70 -7.34
CA ASP A 421 12.91 14.01 -6.78
C ASP A 421 12.86 13.96 -5.23
N ASP A 422 13.62 14.86 -4.59
CA ASP A 422 13.74 14.96 -3.13
C ASP A 422 12.39 15.13 -2.40
N ARG A 423 11.41 15.79 -3.03
CA ARG A 423 10.08 16.02 -2.42
C ARG A 423 9.28 14.72 -2.36
N ILE A 424 9.42 13.84 -3.36
CA ILE A 424 8.82 12.50 -3.36
C ILE A 424 9.52 11.64 -2.31
N GLN A 425 10.86 11.64 -2.33
CA GLN A 425 11.70 10.90 -1.40
C GLN A 425 11.38 11.23 0.06
N LYS A 426 11.26 12.52 0.39
CA LYS A 426 10.93 12.97 1.75
C LYS A 426 9.64 12.35 2.30
N VAL A 427 8.60 12.19 1.47
CA VAL A 427 7.32 11.63 1.92
C VAL A 427 7.37 10.11 2.03
N LEU A 428 8.07 9.43 1.13
CA LEU A 428 8.24 7.97 1.17
C LEU A 428 9.11 7.54 2.36
N ARG A 429 10.18 8.30 2.67
CA ARG A 429 11.14 8.01 3.74
C ARG A 429 10.56 8.04 5.14
N LEU A 430 9.44 8.73 5.38
CA LEU A 430 8.85 8.83 6.71
C LEU A 430 8.65 7.45 7.38
N SER A 431 8.15 6.46 6.64
CA SER A 431 7.95 5.11 7.16
C SER A 431 9.27 4.38 7.47
N TYR A 432 10.35 4.72 6.77
CA TYR A 432 11.68 4.13 6.92
C TYR A 432 12.46 4.80 8.07
N ASP A 433 12.50 6.13 8.09
CA ASP A 433 13.28 6.93 9.05
C ASP A 433 12.70 6.84 10.47
N ASN A 434 11.38 6.97 10.59
CA ASN A 434 10.70 7.05 11.90
C ASN A 434 10.00 5.75 12.29
N GLY A 435 9.68 4.90 11.30
CA GLY A 435 8.87 3.70 11.51
C GLY A 435 9.67 2.41 11.73
N LEU A 436 10.93 2.34 11.29
CA LEU A 436 11.71 1.09 11.31
C LEU A 436 12.87 1.14 12.31
N LYS A 437 13.11 0.01 12.97
CA LYS A 437 14.35 -0.20 13.72
C LYS A 437 15.51 -0.44 12.76
N TYR A 438 16.74 -0.17 13.21
CA TYR A 438 17.96 -0.35 12.41
C TYR A 438 18.02 -1.70 11.66
N LYS A 439 17.67 -2.82 12.31
CA LYS A 439 17.67 -4.13 11.63
C LYS A 439 16.63 -4.25 10.52
N GLU A 440 15.45 -3.66 10.70
CA GLU A 440 14.38 -3.65 9.69
C GLU A 440 14.74 -2.74 8.52
N GLN A 441 15.42 -1.62 8.78
CA GLN A 441 16.03 -0.77 7.77
C GLN A 441 17.05 -1.55 6.93
N GLN A 442 17.93 -2.34 7.55
CA GLN A 442 18.88 -3.18 6.82
C GLN A 442 18.19 -4.25 5.95
N ILE A 443 17.08 -4.84 6.43
CA ILE A 443 16.27 -5.77 5.63
C ILE A 443 15.66 -5.04 4.42
N PHE A 444 15.10 -3.85 4.63
CA PHE A 444 14.53 -3.04 3.56
C PHE A 444 15.57 -2.75 2.46
N LEU A 445 16.80 -2.35 2.85
CA LEU A 445 17.89 -2.08 1.91
C LEU A 445 18.38 -3.35 1.18
N ASP A 446 18.43 -4.50 1.87
CA ASP A 446 18.76 -5.78 1.21
C ASP A 446 17.72 -6.12 0.13
N ILE A 447 16.43 -5.92 0.41
CA ILE A 447 15.36 -6.15 -0.56
C ILE A 447 15.45 -5.17 -1.73
N ALA A 448 15.59 -3.87 -1.44
CA ALA A 448 15.67 -2.84 -2.49
C ALA A 448 16.86 -3.06 -3.44
N CYS A 449 18.04 -3.38 -2.90
CA CYS A 449 19.25 -3.56 -3.70
C CYS A 449 19.32 -4.92 -4.39
N PHE A 450 18.91 -6.01 -3.74
CA PHE A 450 19.28 -7.37 -4.19
C PHE A 450 18.13 -8.37 -4.30
N LEU A 451 17.04 -8.21 -3.54
CA LEU A 451 16.06 -9.29 -3.33
C LEU A 451 14.65 -9.01 -3.84
N LYS A 452 14.42 -7.89 -4.53
CA LYS A 452 13.15 -7.65 -5.22
C LYS A 452 12.92 -8.71 -6.31
N GLY A 453 11.72 -9.31 -6.31
CA GLY A 453 11.30 -10.33 -7.27
C GLY A 453 11.82 -11.74 -6.99
N GLU A 454 12.59 -11.91 -5.92
CA GLU A 454 13.09 -13.21 -5.45
C GLU A 454 12.00 -13.97 -4.66
N SER A 455 12.12 -15.29 -4.58
CA SER A 455 11.14 -16.13 -3.87
C SER A 455 11.09 -15.81 -2.37
N GLU A 456 9.89 -15.82 -1.80
CA GLU A 456 9.66 -15.55 -0.37
C GLU A 456 10.50 -16.47 0.53
N GLU A 457 10.54 -17.75 0.19
CA GLU A 457 11.32 -18.77 0.91
C GLU A 457 12.81 -18.40 0.91
N PHE A 458 13.38 -18.09 -0.26
CA PHE A 458 14.78 -17.68 -0.37
C PHE A 458 15.10 -16.43 0.46
N VAL A 459 14.26 -15.40 0.34
CA VAL A 459 14.45 -14.12 1.06
C VAL A 459 14.39 -14.35 2.57
N GLU A 460 13.42 -15.11 3.05
CA GLU A 460 13.30 -15.41 4.47
C GLU A 460 14.53 -16.15 5.02
N GLU A 461 15.00 -17.16 4.30
CA GLU A 461 16.16 -17.97 4.68
C GLU A 461 17.45 -17.15 4.72
N LEU A 462 17.69 -16.39 3.67
CA LEU A 462 18.87 -15.53 3.57
C LEU A 462 18.88 -14.51 4.71
N LEU A 463 17.74 -13.85 4.97
CA LEU A 463 17.64 -12.88 6.05
C LEU A 463 17.71 -13.51 7.45
N LYS A 464 17.21 -14.75 7.64
CA LYS A 464 17.38 -15.52 8.91
C LYS A 464 18.85 -15.69 9.25
N SER A 465 19.69 -15.96 8.24
CA SER A 465 21.13 -16.16 8.42
C SER A 465 21.89 -14.89 8.83
N TYR A 466 21.34 -13.69 8.59
CA TYR A 466 22.01 -12.42 8.93
C TYR A 466 21.98 -12.12 10.43
N THR A 467 20.80 -12.12 11.07
CA THR A 467 20.61 -12.01 12.54
C THR A 467 19.12 -12.21 12.88
N PHE A 468 18.77 -13.23 13.68
CA PHE A 468 17.41 -13.64 14.05
C PHE A 468 16.45 -12.48 14.41
N TYR A 469 15.51 -12.20 13.49
CA TYR A 469 14.12 -11.70 13.61
C TYR A 469 13.53 -11.48 12.19
N SER A 470 14.01 -12.16 11.15
CA SER A 470 13.66 -11.83 9.75
C SER A 470 12.17 -11.99 9.44
N THR A 471 11.49 -12.98 10.02
CA THR A 471 10.03 -13.13 9.89
C THR A 471 9.30 -11.92 10.48
N ILE A 472 9.73 -11.42 11.64
CA ILE A 472 9.15 -10.20 12.24
C ILE A 472 9.49 -8.98 11.39
N GLY A 473 10.73 -8.85 10.91
CA GLY A 473 11.18 -7.72 10.10
C GLY A 473 10.45 -7.63 8.77
N ILE A 474 10.35 -8.73 8.01
CA ILE A 474 9.58 -8.81 6.76
C ILE A 474 8.11 -8.48 7.05
N GLN A 475 7.54 -9.05 8.12
CA GLN A 475 6.17 -8.73 8.49
C GLN A 475 6.00 -7.25 8.86
N THR A 476 6.99 -6.61 9.52
CA THR A 476 6.98 -5.15 9.77
C THR A 476 6.98 -4.36 8.48
N LEU A 477 7.79 -4.74 7.50
CA LEU A 477 7.82 -4.06 6.20
C LEU A 477 6.50 -4.21 5.45
N ILE A 478 5.89 -5.41 5.48
CA ILE A 478 4.55 -5.65 4.92
C ILE A 478 3.53 -4.79 5.64
N ASP A 479 3.50 -4.82 6.98
CA ASP A 479 2.54 -4.07 7.78
C ASP A 479 2.67 -2.55 7.54
N LYS A 480 3.87 -2.06 7.21
CA LYS A 480 4.13 -0.65 6.89
C LYS A 480 3.94 -0.29 5.40
N ALA A 481 3.39 -1.21 4.60
CA ALA A 481 3.18 -1.07 3.17
C ALA A 481 4.47 -0.72 2.38
N LEU A 482 5.62 -1.24 2.84
CA LEU A 482 6.92 -1.02 2.20
C LEU A 482 7.29 -2.15 1.22
N ILE A 483 6.74 -3.34 1.41
CA ILE A 483 6.88 -4.49 0.53
C ILE A 483 5.55 -5.27 0.48
N VAL A 484 5.38 -6.12 -0.52
CA VAL A 484 4.24 -7.04 -0.63
C VAL A 484 4.73 -8.44 -0.99
N LYS A 485 4.03 -9.47 -0.50
CA LYS A 485 4.21 -10.85 -0.94
C LYS A 485 3.20 -11.14 -2.04
N SER A 486 3.67 -11.31 -3.28
CA SER A 486 2.80 -11.54 -4.45
C SER A 486 3.33 -12.73 -5.25
N ASN A 487 2.45 -13.66 -5.62
CA ASN A 487 2.80 -14.86 -6.40
C ASN A 487 4.00 -15.67 -5.84
N GLY A 488 4.16 -15.70 -4.51
CA GLY A 488 5.28 -16.40 -3.84
C GLY A 488 6.62 -15.65 -3.90
N LYS A 489 6.62 -14.38 -4.32
CA LYS A 489 7.79 -13.50 -4.41
C LYS A 489 7.66 -12.29 -3.50
N VAL A 490 8.80 -11.73 -3.10
CA VAL A 490 8.87 -10.46 -2.38
C VAL A 490 8.98 -9.32 -3.38
N GLU A 491 7.95 -8.49 -3.46
CA GLU A 491 7.87 -7.35 -4.37
C GLU A 491 7.96 -6.02 -3.59
N MET A 492 8.48 -5.00 -4.27
CA MET A 492 8.60 -3.64 -3.75
C MET A 492 8.27 -2.64 -4.85
N HIS A 493 7.46 -1.64 -4.52
CA HIS A 493 7.11 -0.56 -5.43
C HIS A 493 8.38 0.16 -5.93
N ASP A 494 8.43 0.53 -7.21
CA ASP A 494 9.66 1.03 -7.85
C ASP A 494 10.18 2.32 -7.18
N LEU A 495 9.29 3.27 -6.86
CA LEU A 495 9.64 4.46 -6.08
C LEU A 495 10.23 4.15 -4.68
N LEU A 496 9.79 3.07 -4.01
CA LEU A 496 10.39 2.64 -2.74
C LEU A 496 11.74 1.96 -2.95
N GLN A 497 11.88 1.19 -4.02
CA GLN A 497 13.16 0.61 -4.39
C GLN A 497 14.17 1.73 -4.64
N GLU A 498 13.82 2.69 -5.49
CA GLU A 498 14.65 3.86 -5.79
C GLU A 498 15.00 4.66 -4.53
N MET A 499 14.05 4.82 -3.61
CA MET A 499 14.33 5.40 -2.29
C MET A 499 15.40 4.61 -1.53
N GLY A 500 15.30 3.28 -1.49
CA GLY A 500 16.30 2.42 -0.85
C GLY A 500 17.68 2.53 -1.52
N LEU A 501 17.73 2.56 -2.85
CA LEU A 501 18.96 2.77 -3.61
C LEU A 501 19.58 4.14 -3.31
N GLN A 502 18.76 5.19 -3.22
CA GLN A 502 19.23 6.54 -2.92
C GLN A 502 19.77 6.66 -1.50
N ILE A 503 19.16 6.00 -0.51
CA ILE A 503 19.66 5.94 0.87
C ILE A 503 21.08 5.34 0.89
N VAL A 504 21.35 4.29 0.12
CA VAL A 504 22.71 3.70 0.05
C VAL A 504 23.69 4.64 -0.66
N ARG A 505 23.26 5.35 -1.71
CA ARG A 505 24.10 6.37 -2.37
C ARG A 505 24.50 7.51 -1.43
N GLU A 506 23.62 7.87 -0.50
CA GLU A 506 23.88 8.90 0.51
C GLU A 506 24.92 8.50 1.56
N GLU A 507 25.19 7.21 1.75
CA GLU A 507 26.29 6.75 2.62
C GLU A 507 27.65 7.26 2.12
N SER A 508 27.81 7.38 0.80
CA SER A 508 28.99 7.99 0.16
C SER A 508 28.67 8.38 -1.29
N LYS A 509 28.51 9.68 -1.56
CA LYS A 509 28.12 10.18 -2.88
C LYS A 509 29.20 9.97 -3.94
N GLU A 510 30.45 10.33 -3.61
CA GLU A 510 31.57 10.34 -4.56
C GLU A 510 32.32 9.01 -4.65
N GLU A 511 32.28 8.19 -3.59
CA GLU A 511 33.10 6.98 -3.48
C GLU A 511 32.21 5.75 -3.29
N PRO A 512 31.82 5.04 -4.37
CA PRO A 512 30.97 3.86 -4.27
C PRO A 512 31.56 2.77 -3.37
N GLY A 513 32.88 2.61 -3.36
CA GLY A 513 33.59 1.64 -2.52
C GLY A 513 33.39 1.80 -1.00
N LYS A 514 32.85 2.93 -0.54
CA LYS A 514 32.50 3.20 0.87
C LYS A 514 31.03 2.91 1.21
N ARG A 515 30.22 2.52 0.23
CA ARG A 515 28.80 2.18 0.43
C ARG A 515 28.65 0.74 0.91
N SER A 516 27.57 0.48 1.64
CA SER A 516 27.24 -0.84 2.19
C SER A 516 26.80 -1.84 1.13
N ARG A 517 26.18 -1.37 0.04
CA ARG A 517 25.62 -2.20 -1.03
C ARG A 517 26.00 -1.62 -2.39
N LEU A 518 26.38 -2.50 -3.31
CA LEU A 518 26.71 -2.15 -4.68
C LEU A 518 25.86 -2.96 -5.66
N TRP A 519 25.19 -2.28 -6.59
CA TRP A 519 24.34 -2.90 -7.60
C TRP A 519 24.53 -2.32 -9.02
N ASP A 520 25.08 -1.10 -9.14
CA ASP A 520 25.31 -0.49 -10.45
C ASP A 520 26.51 -1.14 -11.16
N PRO A 521 26.34 -1.72 -12.36
CA PRO A 521 27.43 -2.42 -13.05
C PRO A 521 28.65 -1.55 -13.37
N SER A 522 28.46 -0.25 -13.61
CA SER A 522 29.57 0.67 -13.95
C SER A 522 30.35 1.03 -12.68
N GLU A 523 29.65 1.38 -11.61
CA GLU A 523 30.29 1.67 -10.31
C GLU A 523 31.02 0.43 -9.76
N ILE A 524 30.41 -0.76 -9.84
CA ILE A 524 31.04 -2.02 -9.40
C ILE A 524 32.30 -2.29 -10.22
N TYR A 525 32.24 -2.09 -11.53
CA TYR A 525 33.40 -2.29 -12.40
C TYR A 525 34.59 -1.43 -11.96
N ASP A 526 34.38 -0.13 -11.71
CA ASP A 526 35.44 0.78 -11.29
C ASP A 526 35.96 0.43 -9.89
N VAL A 527 35.07 0.17 -8.93
CA VAL A 527 35.44 -0.24 -7.57
C VAL A 527 36.31 -1.50 -7.57
N LEU A 528 35.92 -2.53 -8.33
CA LEU A 528 36.64 -3.80 -8.38
C LEU A 528 37.95 -3.68 -9.18
N LYS A 529 37.97 -2.92 -10.27
CA LYS A 529 39.17 -2.70 -11.10
C LYS A 529 40.24 -1.95 -10.32
N ASN A 530 39.85 -0.92 -9.57
CA ASN A 530 40.77 -0.05 -8.84
C ASN A 530 41.02 -0.51 -7.40
N CYS A 531 40.36 -1.58 -6.93
CA CYS A 531 40.44 -2.08 -5.55
C CYS A 531 40.02 -1.04 -4.50
N GLU A 532 38.99 -0.25 -4.82
CA GLU A 532 38.50 0.86 -3.98
C GLU A 532 37.47 0.41 -2.94
N GLY A 533 37.06 -0.86 -2.94
CA GLY A 533 36.05 -1.34 -2.00
C GLY A 533 36.62 -1.48 -0.59
N GLU A 534 35.94 -0.85 0.37
CA GLU A 534 36.36 -0.80 1.77
C GLU A 534 35.56 -1.77 2.66
N LYS A 535 35.88 -1.75 3.95
CA LYS A 535 35.26 -2.61 4.98
C LYS A 535 33.74 -2.41 5.13
N GLU A 536 33.19 -1.31 4.63
CA GLU A 536 31.76 -1.01 4.74
C GLU A 536 30.92 -1.82 3.73
N VAL A 537 31.52 -2.27 2.62
CA VAL A 537 30.86 -3.10 1.61
C VAL A 537 30.41 -4.43 2.21
N GLN A 538 29.11 -4.67 2.18
CA GLN A 538 28.45 -5.87 2.69
C GLN A 538 27.84 -6.72 1.57
N GLY A 539 27.44 -6.12 0.45
CA GLY A 539 26.81 -6.84 -0.63
C GLY A 539 27.16 -6.29 -2.01
N ILE A 540 27.36 -7.19 -2.97
CA ILE A 540 27.58 -6.83 -4.37
C ILE A 540 26.70 -7.71 -5.25
N MET A 541 25.90 -7.06 -6.11
CA MET A 541 25.16 -7.71 -7.18
C MET A 541 25.62 -7.14 -8.52
N PHE A 542 26.33 -7.94 -9.30
CA PHE A 542 26.99 -7.50 -10.52
C PHE A 542 26.44 -8.25 -11.74
N GLU A 543 25.71 -7.53 -12.59
CA GLU A 543 25.32 -8.01 -13.91
C GLU A 543 26.50 -7.81 -14.88
N ILE A 544 27.32 -8.86 -15.02
CA ILE A 544 28.61 -8.80 -15.69
C ILE A 544 28.43 -8.46 -17.18
N SER A 545 27.37 -8.97 -17.82
CA SER A 545 27.06 -8.76 -19.25
C SER A 545 26.83 -7.30 -19.62
N ARG A 546 26.53 -6.42 -18.66
CA ARG A 546 26.34 -4.98 -18.87
C ARG A 546 27.62 -4.17 -18.71
N SER A 547 28.73 -4.83 -18.40
CA SER A 547 30.04 -4.20 -18.18
C SER A 547 31.03 -4.54 -19.29
N ARG A 548 32.12 -3.77 -19.36
CA ARG A 548 33.28 -4.11 -20.22
C ARG A 548 34.02 -5.31 -19.62
N PRO A 549 34.79 -6.08 -20.42
CA PRO A 549 35.59 -7.18 -19.89
C PRO A 549 36.47 -6.74 -18.72
N LEU A 550 36.15 -7.23 -17.52
CA LEU A 550 36.85 -6.88 -16.29
C LEU A 550 37.96 -7.88 -16.03
N LYS A 551 39.19 -7.40 -15.80
CA LYS A 551 40.28 -8.20 -15.26
C LYS A 551 40.38 -7.94 -13.76
N LEU A 552 39.97 -8.91 -12.95
CA LEU A 552 40.05 -8.78 -11.50
C LEU A 552 41.47 -9.02 -11.04
N THR A 553 41.94 -8.16 -10.13
CA THR A 553 43.17 -8.42 -9.38
C THR A 553 42.83 -9.30 -8.17
N ALA A 554 43.80 -10.11 -7.71
CA ALA A 554 43.61 -10.95 -6.54
C ALA A 554 43.20 -10.16 -5.28
N LYS A 555 43.61 -8.88 -5.20
CA LYS A 555 43.40 -7.99 -4.07
C LYS A 555 42.05 -7.25 -4.08
N ALA A 556 41.24 -7.41 -5.14
CA ALA A 556 40.02 -6.63 -5.33
C ALA A 556 39.05 -6.71 -4.12
N PHE A 557 39.07 -7.82 -3.38
CA PHE A 557 38.20 -8.04 -2.22
C PHE A 557 38.90 -7.95 -0.87
N ASN A 558 40.20 -7.63 -0.82
CA ASN A 558 41.02 -7.80 0.39
C ASN A 558 40.53 -6.94 1.58
N GLU A 559 40.06 -5.72 1.31
CA GLU A 559 39.56 -4.82 2.36
C GLU A 559 38.05 -4.98 2.63
N MET A 560 37.31 -5.69 1.78
CA MET A 560 35.85 -5.87 1.88
C MET A 560 35.47 -6.99 2.89
N LYS A 561 35.97 -6.87 4.12
CA LYS A 561 35.92 -7.90 5.18
C LYS A 561 34.51 -8.14 5.75
N ARG A 562 33.50 -7.36 5.34
CA ARG A 562 32.11 -7.49 5.79
C ARG A 562 31.16 -8.06 4.73
N ILE A 563 31.66 -8.46 3.55
CA ILE A 563 30.83 -9.05 2.52
C ILE A 563 30.09 -10.28 3.04
N ARG A 564 28.77 -10.26 2.86
CA ARG A 564 27.83 -11.33 3.20
C ARG A 564 27.04 -11.82 1.99
N PHE A 565 26.88 -10.99 0.96
CA PHE A 565 26.12 -11.29 -0.25
C PHE A 565 26.96 -10.99 -1.50
N LEU A 566 27.17 -11.97 -2.36
CA LEU A 566 27.90 -11.81 -3.62
C LEU A 566 27.11 -12.51 -4.73
N LYS A 567 26.66 -11.76 -5.74
CA LYS A 567 25.90 -12.29 -6.88
C LYS A 567 26.44 -11.74 -8.20
N PHE A 568 27.24 -12.54 -8.89
CA PHE A 568 27.80 -12.21 -10.20
C PHE A 568 27.12 -13.08 -11.25
N TYR A 569 26.40 -12.46 -12.19
CA TYR A 569 25.58 -13.18 -13.16
C TYR A 569 25.62 -12.54 -14.55
N SER A 570 25.27 -13.30 -15.59
CA SER A 570 25.24 -12.85 -16.99
C SER A 570 23.91 -13.20 -17.64
N SER A 571 23.22 -12.19 -18.17
CA SER A 571 21.98 -12.36 -18.94
C SER A 571 22.20 -12.92 -20.36
N ASN A 572 23.43 -12.87 -20.90
CA ASN A 572 23.75 -13.19 -22.30
C ASN A 572 24.72 -14.38 -22.47
N GLY A 573 25.00 -15.16 -21.41
CA GLY A 573 25.96 -16.26 -21.44
C GLY A 573 27.43 -15.83 -21.25
N MET A 574 28.35 -16.80 -21.34
CA MET A 574 29.74 -16.80 -20.85
C MET A 574 30.45 -15.44 -20.81
N VAL A 575 30.90 -15.06 -19.61
CA VAL A 575 31.84 -13.95 -19.41
C VAL A 575 33.13 -14.48 -18.81
N THR A 576 34.24 -14.36 -19.54
CA THR A 576 35.58 -14.63 -19.01
C THR A 576 36.08 -13.42 -18.23
N ILE A 577 35.97 -13.48 -16.90
CA ILE A 577 36.77 -12.64 -16.00
C ILE A 577 38.07 -13.40 -15.73
N PRO A 578 39.26 -12.91 -16.10
CA PRO A 578 40.49 -13.59 -15.72
C PRO A 578 40.89 -13.27 -14.26
N THR A 579 41.49 -14.28 -13.64
CA THR A 579 42.35 -14.31 -12.43
C THR A 579 41.77 -14.74 -11.08
N SER A 580 42.65 -15.40 -10.31
CA SER A 580 42.50 -15.95 -8.95
C SER A 580 42.12 -14.89 -7.93
N LEU A 581 41.23 -15.25 -7.00
CA LEU A 581 40.70 -14.37 -5.97
C LEU A 581 41.30 -14.68 -4.61
N GLU A 582 41.54 -13.66 -3.79
CA GLU A 582 41.68 -13.82 -2.34
C GLU A 582 40.38 -13.32 -1.72
N LEU A 583 39.39 -14.21 -1.60
CA LEU A 583 38.12 -13.87 -0.96
C LEU A 583 38.27 -14.11 0.56
N ILE A 584 38.49 -13.04 1.31
CA ILE A 584 38.91 -13.11 2.73
C ILE A 584 37.71 -13.08 3.71
N SER A 585 36.50 -12.73 3.25
CA SER A 585 35.37 -12.58 4.16
C SER A 585 34.87 -13.93 4.70
N THR A 586 34.90 -14.09 6.02
CA THR A 586 34.28 -15.22 6.74
C THR A 586 32.78 -15.03 6.98
N LYS A 587 32.19 -13.93 6.50
CA LYS A 587 30.78 -13.55 6.75
C LYS A 587 29.84 -13.85 5.59
N ILE A 588 30.35 -14.48 4.53
CA ILE A 588 29.62 -14.81 3.31
C ILE A 588 28.51 -15.80 3.64
N ARG A 589 27.30 -15.48 3.19
CA ARG A 589 26.09 -16.31 3.33
C ARG A 589 25.48 -16.67 1.99
N TYR A 590 25.59 -15.78 1.01
CA TYR A 590 25.17 -16.06 -0.35
C TYR A 590 26.33 -15.80 -1.30
N PHE A 591 26.73 -16.83 -2.01
CA PHE A 591 27.78 -16.75 -3.01
C PHE A 591 27.31 -17.34 -4.34
N HIS A 592 26.98 -16.45 -5.26
CA HIS A 592 26.65 -16.77 -6.64
C HIS A 592 27.68 -16.15 -7.58
N TRP A 593 28.34 -16.97 -8.40
CA TRP A 593 29.24 -16.53 -9.47
C TRP A 593 29.08 -17.41 -10.71
N GLU A 594 28.38 -16.90 -11.72
CA GLU A 594 28.26 -17.57 -13.02
C GLU A 594 29.56 -17.47 -13.81
N GLY A 595 30.05 -18.60 -14.32
CA GLY A 595 31.29 -18.60 -15.10
C GLY A 595 32.54 -18.34 -14.26
N TYR A 596 32.57 -18.78 -13.00
CA TYR A 596 33.72 -18.60 -12.13
C TYR A 596 35.00 -19.17 -12.79
N PRO A 597 36.07 -18.36 -12.91
CA PRO A 597 37.25 -18.70 -13.72
C PRO A 597 38.26 -19.60 -13.01
N GLY A 598 38.20 -19.68 -11.68
CA GLY A 598 39.16 -20.44 -10.90
C GLY A 598 38.91 -21.94 -11.00
N LYS A 599 40.00 -22.72 -10.99
CA LYS A 599 39.94 -24.19 -10.90
C LYS A 599 39.43 -24.68 -9.55
N SER A 600 39.60 -23.87 -8.50
CA SER A 600 39.08 -24.08 -7.16
C SER A 600 38.76 -22.74 -6.50
N LEU A 601 38.02 -22.78 -5.41
CA LEU A 601 37.86 -21.63 -4.53
C LEU A 601 39.18 -21.34 -3.80
N PRO A 602 39.37 -20.10 -3.31
CA PRO A 602 40.57 -19.70 -2.59
C PRO A 602 40.82 -20.57 -1.36
N SER A 603 42.08 -20.85 -1.01
CA SER A 603 42.41 -21.72 0.13
C SER A 603 41.98 -21.16 1.49
N ASN A 604 41.79 -19.84 1.58
CA ASN A 604 41.28 -19.13 2.76
C ASN A 604 39.75 -18.99 2.76
N PHE A 605 39.04 -19.59 1.80
CA PHE A 605 37.59 -19.58 1.77
C PHE A 605 37.01 -20.29 3.00
N CYS A 606 36.05 -19.64 3.65
CA CYS A 606 35.35 -20.15 4.82
C CYS A 606 33.86 -20.27 4.53
N ALA A 607 33.34 -21.49 4.60
CA ALA A 607 31.95 -21.79 4.28
C ALA A 607 31.02 -21.86 5.52
N GLU A 608 31.53 -21.52 6.71
CA GLU A 608 30.84 -21.70 8.01
C GLU A 608 29.44 -21.08 8.03
N LEU A 609 29.28 -19.88 7.49
CA LEU A 609 28.00 -19.14 7.45
C LEU A 609 27.30 -19.25 6.09
N LEU A 610 27.83 -20.02 5.15
CA LEU A 610 27.33 -20.10 3.78
C LEU A 610 26.00 -20.84 3.73
N LEU A 611 24.96 -20.18 3.19
CA LEU A 611 23.63 -20.74 3.00
C LEU A 611 23.45 -21.29 1.58
N GLU A 612 24.02 -20.62 0.59
CA GLU A 612 24.00 -21.06 -0.80
C GLU A 612 25.33 -20.77 -1.50
N LEU A 613 25.81 -21.80 -2.20
CA LEU A 613 26.90 -21.71 -3.16
C LEU A 613 26.37 -22.03 -4.56
N ASN A 614 26.42 -21.05 -5.45
CA ASN A 614 26.06 -21.17 -6.84
C ASN A 614 27.24 -20.79 -7.73
N LEU A 615 27.84 -21.78 -8.37
CA LEU A 615 28.96 -21.62 -9.30
C LEU A 615 28.58 -22.22 -10.66
N LYS A 616 27.34 -22.07 -11.13
CA LYS A 616 26.95 -22.62 -12.43
C LYS A 616 27.83 -22.10 -13.57
N GLU A 617 27.99 -22.93 -14.60
CA GLU A 617 28.79 -22.65 -15.80
C GLU A 617 30.29 -22.35 -15.52
N SER A 618 30.82 -22.83 -14.39
CA SER A 618 32.18 -22.48 -13.94
C SER A 618 33.26 -23.46 -14.40
N MET A 619 34.52 -23.01 -14.32
CA MET A 619 35.72 -23.77 -14.70
C MET A 619 36.28 -24.64 -13.56
N VAL A 620 35.54 -24.79 -12.47
CA VAL A 620 35.99 -25.51 -11.28
C VAL A 620 36.26 -26.99 -11.58
N GLU A 621 37.42 -27.47 -11.16
CA GLU A 621 37.80 -28.89 -11.20
C GLU A 621 37.48 -29.57 -9.85
N THR A 622 37.70 -28.83 -8.76
CA THR A 622 37.42 -29.20 -7.35
C THR A 622 37.07 -27.94 -6.56
N LEU A 623 36.13 -27.98 -5.62
CA LEU A 623 35.72 -26.76 -4.88
C LEU A 623 36.78 -26.26 -3.89
N TRP A 624 37.21 -27.09 -2.94
CA TRP A 624 38.24 -26.78 -1.94
C TRP A 624 38.89 -28.07 -1.41
N GLU A 625 40.07 -27.93 -0.80
CA GLU A 625 40.76 -29.04 -0.13
C GLU A 625 40.45 -29.05 1.38
N GLY A 626 40.35 -30.25 1.96
CA GLY A 626 40.04 -30.44 3.37
C GLY A 626 38.55 -30.38 3.72
N VAL A 627 38.26 -30.43 5.02
CA VAL A 627 36.90 -30.48 5.57
C VAL A 627 36.50 -29.08 6.03
N GLN A 628 35.44 -28.53 5.43
CA GLN A 628 34.83 -27.25 5.81
C GLN A 628 33.68 -27.47 6.80
N ASP A 629 33.37 -26.46 7.61
CA ASP A 629 32.09 -26.41 8.32
C ASP A 629 31.01 -25.93 7.33
N LEU A 630 29.99 -26.77 7.11
CA LEU A 630 28.92 -26.57 6.14
C LEU A 630 27.55 -26.66 6.80
N ALA A 631 27.47 -26.52 8.13
CA ALA A 631 26.24 -26.73 8.89
C ALA A 631 25.06 -25.86 8.41
N ASN A 632 25.36 -24.68 7.83
CA ASN A 632 24.36 -23.73 7.32
C ASN A 632 24.06 -23.90 5.81
N LEU A 633 24.84 -24.69 5.08
CA LEU A 633 24.69 -24.81 3.63
C LEU A 633 23.40 -25.58 3.29
N ARG A 634 22.52 -24.95 2.52
CA ARG A 634 21.23 -25.52 2.09
C ARG A 634 21.17 -25.79 0.60
N ARG A 635 21.86 -24.99 -0.22
CA ARG A 635 21.86 -25.16 -1.68
C ARG A 635 23.28 -25.14 -2.24
N LEU A 636 23.58 -26.14 -3.07
CA LEU A 636 24.82 -26.24 -3.84
C LEU A 636 24.48 -26.40 -5.32
N ILE A 637 24.76 -25.38 -6.11
CA ILE A 637 24.46 -25.34 -7.55
C ILE A 637 25.77 -25.25 -8.31
N LEU A 638 26.14 -26.33 -9.01
CA LEU A 638 27.34 -26.42 -9.85
C LEU A 638 26.97 -26.85 -11.28
N SER A 639 25.74 -26.61 -11.72
CA SER A 639 25.29 -27.01 -13.04
C SER A 639 26.19 -26.46 -14.15
N LYS A 640 26.40 -27.25 -15.20
CA LYS A 640 27.29 -26.97 -16.33
C LYS A 640 28.74 -26.69 -15.94
N CYS A 641 29.21 -27.17 -14.79
CA CYS A 641 30.65 -27.19 -14.49
C CYS A 641 31.30 -28.39 -15.20
N HIS A 642 31.54 -28.25 -16.51
CA HIS A 642 32.04 -29.34 -17.38
C HIS A 642 33.41 -29.89 -16.94
N ASN A 643 34.18 -29.13 -16.17
CA ASN A 643 35.50 -29.53 -15.67
C ASN A 643 35.48 -30.21 -14.29
N LEU A 644 34.34 -30.23 -13.61
CA LEU A 644 34.21 -30.75 -12.25
C LEU A 644 34.50 -32.26 -12.24
N ARG A 645 35.52 -32.68 -11.49
CA ARG A 645 35.93 -34.10 -11.43
C ARG A 645 35.46 -34.78 -10.16
N LYS A 646 35.41 -34.04 -9.05
CA LYS A 646 35.08 -34.55 -7.72
C LYS A 646 34.38 -33.46 -6.89
N LEU A 647 33.43 -33.88 -6.06
CA LEU A 647 32.86 -33.05 -5.00
C LEU A 647 33.80 -32.96 -3.77
N PRO A 648 33.71 -31.88 -2.97
CA PRO A 648 34.38 -31.84 -1.67
C PRO A 648 33.68 -32.75 -0.65
N ASP A 649 34.28 -32.91 0.52
CA ASP A 649 33.64 -33.58 1.65
C ASP A 649 32.43 -32.74 2.15
N LEU A 650 31.23 -33.31 1.98
CA LEU A 650 29.94 -32.73 2.39
C LEU A 650 29.39 -33.36 3.67
N SER A 651 30.21 -34.08 4.45
CA SER A 651 29.76 -34.82 5.64
C SER A 651 29.23 -33.92 6.75
N LYS A 652 29.68 -32.66 6.80
CA LYS A 652 29.22 -31.64 7.75
C LYS A 652 28.07 -30.77 7.22
N ALA A 653 27.55 -31.05 6.02
CA ALA A 653 26.50 -30.27 5.37
C ALA A 653 25.09 -30.67 5.86
N CYS A 654 24.89 -30.71 7.18
CA CYS A 654 23.69 -31.27 7.81
C CYS A 654 22.36 -30.60 7.41
N SER A 655 22.40 -29.38 6.86
CA SER A 655 21.23 -28.62 6.40
C SER A 655 21.05 -28.62 4.87
N LEU A 656 21.84 -29.40 4.12
CA LEU A 656 21.85 -29.41 2.67
C LEU A 656 20.55 -30.00 2.10
N GLU A 657 19.80 -29.19 1.35
CA GLU A 657 18.46 -29.52 0.85
C GLU A 657 18.43 -29.72 -0.67
N SER A 658 19.24 -28.97 -1.42
CA SER A 658 19.27 -29.07 -2.88
C SER A 658 20.71 -29.11 -3.39
N VAL A 659 20.96 -30.05 -4.29
CA VAL A 659 22.23 -30.18 -5.02
C VAL A 659 21.93 -30.30 -6.51
N ASP A 660 22.42 -29.35 -7.29
CA ASP A 660 22.34 -29.35 -8.76
C ASP A 660 23.73 -29.51 -9.37
N LEU A 661 23.95 -30.66 -10.01
CA LEU A 661 25.17 -31.04 -10.70
C LEU A 661 24.87 -31.33 -12.18
N SER A 662 23.74 -30.84 -12.70
CA SER A 662 23.36 -31.11 -14.09
C SER A 662 24.43 -30.63 -15.06
N HIS A 663 24.67 -31.36 -16.14
CA HIS A 663 25.69 -31.10 -17.16
C HIS A 663 27.14 -31.08 -16.63
N CYS A 664 27.43 -31.72 -15.48
CA CYS A 664 28.80 -31.99 -15.02
C CYS A 664 29.38 -33.25 -15.68
N GLU A 665 29.72 -33.16 -16.96
CA GLU A 665 30.10 -34.31 -17.80
C GLU A 665 31.28 -35.12 -17.27
N ARG A 666 32.26 -34.49 -16.62
CA ARG A 666 33.50 -35.14 -16.12
C ARG A 666 33.42 -35.62 -14.67
N LEU A 667 32.26 -35.50 -14.04
CA LEU A 667 32.07 -35.95 -12.66
C LEU A 667 32.03 -37.48 -12.64
N ARG A 668 33.11 -38.10 -12.16
CA ARG A 668 33.25 -39.58 -12.19
C ARG A 668 32.68 -40.25 -10.97
N ASP A 669 32.83 -39.63 -9.80
CA ASP A 669 32.47 -40.23 -8.52
C ASP A 669 31.44 -39.38 -7.77
N MET A 670 30.43 -40.06 -7.22
CA MET A 670 29.56 -39.50 -6.19
C MET A 670 30.26 -39.67 -4.84
N ASP A 671 30.66 -38.56 -4.21
CA ASP A 671 31.33 -38.64 -2.92
C ASP A 671 30.38 -39.23 -1.86
N ALA A 672 30.86 -40.25 -1.13
CA ALA A 672 30.07 -40.96 -0.12
C ALA A 672 29.54 -40.00 0.97
N SER A 673 30.22 -38.87 1.19
CA SER A 673 29.78 -37.83 2.10
C SER A 673 28.43 -37.21 1.73
N LEU A 674 28.08 -37.13 0.43
CA LEU A 674 26.79 -36.58 -0.02
C LEU A 674 25.62 -37.42 0.52
N LEU A 675 25.83 -38.73 0.63
CA LEU A 675 24.83 -39.72 1.06
C LEU A 675 24.57 -39.69 2.58
N LEU A 676 25.34 -38.91 3.33
CA LEU A 676 25.14 -38.71 4.77
C LEU A 676 24.10 -37.61 5.06
N ASN A 677 23.73 -36.79 4.07
CA ASN A 677 22.90 -35.60 4.26
C ASN A 677 21.40 -35.92 4.31
N GLN A 678 20.91 -36.22 5.52
CA GLN A 678 19.51 -36.59 5.77
C GLN A 678 18.49 -35.47 5.49
N SER A 679 18.95 -34.23 5.30
CA SER A 679 18.15 -33.06 4.93
C SER A 679 17.85 -32.95 3.44
N LEU A 680 18.55 -33.70 2.58
CA LEU A 680 18.49 -33.55 1.13
C LEU A 680 17.09 -33.85 0.57
N ILE A 681 16.51 -32.90 -0.16
CA ILE A 681 15.18 -32.95 -0.77
C ILE A 681 15.28 -33.17 -2.29
N SER A 682 16.25 -32.51 -2.92
CA SER A 682 16.40 -32.47 -4.38
C SER A 682 17.84 -32.76 -4.79
N LEU A 683 18.00 -33.64 -5.78
CA LEU A 683 19.30 -34.00 -6.35
C LEU A 683 19.21 -34.10 -7.88
N ASP A 684 20.01 -33.31 -8.59
CA ASP A 684 20.03 -33.30 -10.06
C ASP A 684 21.41 -33.68 -10.61
N PHE A 685 21.48 -34.78 -11.36
CA PHE A 685 22.64 -35.28 -12.10
C PHE A 685 22.36 -35.34 -13.61
N SER A 686 21.38 -34.61 -14.11
CA SER A 686 21.01 -34.67 -15.53
C SER A 686 22.24 -34.41 -16.41
N TYR A 687 22.46 -35.22 -17.44
CA TYR A 687 23.54 -35.09 -18.42
C TYR A 687 24.95 -35.19 -17.82
N CYS A 688 25.12 -35.90 -16.71
CA CYS A 688 26.42 -36.32 -16.21
C CYS A 688 26.87 -37.61 -16.91
N SER A 689 27.53 -37.47 -18.07
CA SER A 689 27.88 -38.60 -18.94
C SER A 689 28.92 -39.56 -18.35
N ASP A 690 29.92 -39.06 -17.61
CA ASP A 690 30.98 -39.88 -17.01
C ASP A 690 30.64 -40.36 -15.60
N LEU A 691 29.41 -40.13 -15.12
CA LEU A 691 28.96 -40.55 -13.79
C LEU A 691 29.06 -42.07 -13.63
N ILE A 692 29.34 -42.54 -12.40
CA ILE A 692 29.42 -43.96 -12.02
C ILE A 692 28.29 -44.76 -12.71
N THR A 693 28.64 -45.93 -13.22
CA THR A 693 27.71 -46.90 -13.81
C THR A 693 26.58 -47.34 -12.89
N GLU A 694 26.70 -47.14 -11.58
CA GLU A 694 25.68 -47.48 -10.57
C GLU A 694 25.61 -46.36 -9.53
N LEU A 695 24.40 -45.93 -9.17
CA LEU A 695 24.25 -45.01 -8.04
C LEU A 695 24.36 -45.76 -6.71
N PRO A 696 24.94 -45.16 -5.65
CA PRO A 696 25.14 -45.83 -4.37
C PRO A 696 23.83 -46.29 -3.71
N VAL A 697 23.79 -47.54 -3.24
CA VAL A 697 22.63 -48.12 -2.51
C VAL A 697 22.21 -47.27 -1.31
N SER A 698 23.15 -46.53 -0.72
CA SER A 698 22.87 -45.65 0.41
C SER A 698 21.91 -44.50 0.10
N LEU A 699 21.61 -44.20 -1.17
CA LEU A 699 20.55 -43.24 -1.55
C LEU A 699 19.20 -43.59 -0.91
N ARG A 700 18.91 -44.88 -0.68
CA ARG A 700 17.70 -45.33 0.02
C ARG A 700 17.57 -44.82 1.44
N HIS A 701 18.68 -44.41 2.05
CA HIS A 701 18.74 -43.91 3.42
C HIS A 701 18.51 -42.41 3.52
N LEU A 702 18.36 -41.68 2.40
CA LEU A 702 18.05 -40.25 2.40
C LEU A 702 16.57 -40.01 2.66
N SER A 703 16.20 -39.98 3.94
CA SER A 703 14.79 -40.01 4.39
C SER A 703 13.90 -38.85 3.94
N LYS A 704 14.48 -37.74 3.45
CA LYS A 704 13.75 -36.57 2.94
C LYS A 704 13.80 -36.40 1.43
N LEU A 705 14.54 -37.24 0.69
CA LEU A 705 14.72 -37.07 -0.75
C LEU A 705 13.37 -37.26 -1.45
N GLN A 706 12.97 -36.25 -2.23
CA GLN A 706 11.70 -36.20 -2.96
C GLN A 706 11.90 -36.17 -4.48
N TYR A 707 13.00 -35.57 -4.94
CA TYR A 707 13.29 -35.39 -6.37
C TYR A 707 14.68 -35.91 -6.71
N LEU A 708 14.78 -36.73 -7.76
CA LEU A 708 16.03 -37.14 -8.38
C LEU A 708 15.90 -37.02 -9.90
N SER A 709 16.86 -36.34 -10.54
CA SER A 709 17.00 -36.38 -11.99
C SER A 709 18.35 -36.98 -12.37
N VAL A 710 18.31 -37.95 -13.28
CA VAL A 710 19.47 -38.57 -13.95
C VAL A 710 19.30 -38.54 -15.46
N LYS A 711 18.45 -37.63 -15.96
CA LYS A 711 18.14 -37.50 -17.38
C LYS A 711 19.41 -37.44 -18.23
N GLY A 712 19.53 -38.24 -19.28
CA GLY A 712 20.69 -38.17 -20.19
C GLY A 712 21.99 -38.73 -19.61
N CYS A 713 21.96 -39.43 -18.48
CA CYS A 713 23.12 -40.18 -17.97
C CYS A 713 23.32 -41.47 -18.76
N THR A 714 24.13 -41.41 -19.81
CA THR A 714 24.30 -42.52 -20.77
C THR A 714 25.15 -43.67 -20.23
N ALA A 715 26.02 -43.45 -19.23
CA ALA A 715 26.82 -44.51 -18.61
C ALA A 715 26.10 -45.26 -17.48
N LEU A 716 24.98 -44.74 -16.99
CA LEU A 716 24.26 -45.28 -15.84
C LEU A 716 23.56 -46.60 -16.21
N ARG A 717 23.89 -47.68 -15.51
CA ARG A 717 23.39 -49.05 -15.72
C ARG A 717 22.33 -49.48 -14.71
N SER A 718 22.42 -49.03 -13.47
CA SER A 718 21.47 -49.42 -12.42
C SER A 718 21.09 -48.28 -11.48
N LEU A 719 19.82 -48.30 -11.04
CA LEU A 719 19.29 -47.43 -9.98
C LEU A 719 19.00 -48.25 -8.71
N PRO A 720 19.45 -47.78 -7.52
CA PRO A 720 19.18 -48.43 -6.24
C PRO A 720 17.73 -48.22 -5.80
N GLU A 721 17.35 -48.91 -4.72
CA GLU A 721 16.09 -48.61 -4.02
C GLU A 721 16.05 -47.16 -3.58
N LEU A 722 14.96 -46.47 -3.90
CA LEU A 722 14.73 -45.08 -3.53
C LEU A 722 14.01 -45.00 -2.17
N PRO A 723 14.25 -43.94 -1.39
CA PRO A 723 13.64 -43.79 -0.08
C PRO A 723 12.11 -43.69 -0.17
N PRO A 724 11.35 -44.08 0.87
CA PRO A 724 9.88 -44.01 0.86
C PRO A 724 9.30 -42.61 0.66
N SER A 725 10.07 -41.56 0.96
CA SER A 725 9.70 -40.15 0.79
C SER A 725 9.66 -39.69 -0.68
N PHE A 726 10.21 -40.50 -1.58
CA PHE A 726 10.49 -40.12 -2.95
C PHE A 726 9.22 -39.88 -3.78
N ARG A 727 9.17 -38.75 -4.50
CA ARG A 727 7.98 -38.30 -5.25
C ARG A 727 8.16 -38.29 -6.76
N LYS A 728 9.34 -37.95 -7.27
CA LYS A 728 9.56 -37.72 -8.70
C LYS A 728 10.97 -38.11 -9.14
N LEU A 729 11.05 -39.06 -10.09
CA LEU A 729 12.27 -39.47 -10.79
C LEU A 729 12.19 -39.00 -12.24
N ILE A 730 13.26 -38.39 -12.75
CA ILE A 730 13.45 -38.14 -14.18
C ILE A 730 14.66 -38.96 -14.64
N ALA A 731 14.44 -39.96 -15.49
CA ALA A 731 15.48 -40.84 -16.02
C ALA A 731 15.34 -41.06 -17.54
N THR A 732 14.88 -40.03 -18.27
CA THR A 732 14.78 -40.09 -19.73
C THR A 732 16.19 -40.06 -20.35
N ASP A 733 16.35 -40.59 -21.56
CA ASP A 733 17.62 -40.57 -22.31
C ASP A 733 18.81 -41.29 -21.62
N CYS A 734 18.54 -42.22 -20.68
CA CYS A 734 19.54 -43.07 -20.04
C CYS A 734 19.75 -44.36 -20.83
N THR A 735 20.59 -44.32 -21.86
CA THR A 735 20.69 -45.41 -22.85
C THR A 735 21.33 -46.70 -22.34
N SER A 736 22.05 -46.70 -21.23
CA SER A 736 22.65 -47.92 -20.64
C SER A 736 21.88 -48.47 -19.45
N LEU A 737 20.74 -47.89 -19.08
CA LEU A 737 20.00 -48.26 -17.87
C LEU A 737 19.31 -49.62 -18.05
N GLU A 738 19.82 -50.64 -17.36
CA GLU A 738 19.38 -52.03 -17.44
C GLU A 738 18.49 -52.43 -16.26
N ASN A 739 18.80 -51.96 -15.05
CA ASN A 739 18.13 -52.37 -13.81
C ASN A 739 17.61 -51.17 -13.01
N VAL A 740 16.35 -51.21 -12.61
CA VAL A 740 15.75 -50.18 -11.75
C VAL A 740 15.11 -50.86 -10.55
N SER A 741 15.79 -50.79 -9.40
CA SER A 741 15.35 -51.41 -8.15
C SER A 741 14.30 -50.52 -7.47
N ILE A 742 13.13 -50.31 -8.06
CA ILE A 742 12.08 -49.51 -7.42
C ILE A 742 11.31 -50.40 -6.44
N ALA A 743 11.16 -49.95 -5.18
CA ALA A 743 10.28 -50.58 -4.20
C ALA A 743 8.88 -50.82 -4.83
N LYS A 744 8.29 -52.00 -4.62
CA LYS A 744 7.03 -52.53 -5.22
C LYS A 744 5.76 -51.62 -5.15
N ARG A 745 5.88 -50.37 -4.70
CA ARG A 745 4.79 -49.41 -4.49
C ARG A 745 4.47 -48.54 -5.72
N PHE A 746 5.27 -48.61 -6.79
CA PHE A 746 5.00 -47.92 -8.05
C PHE A 746 4.51 -48.95 -9.08
N LEU A 747 3.19 -49.04 -9.30
CA LEU A 747 2.58 -49.91 -10.30
C LEU A 747 2.94 -49.42 -11.71
N PHE A 748 3.56 -50.29 -12.51
CA PHE A 748 3.86 -50.05 -13.92
C PHE A 748 2.58 -50.23 -14.75
N THR A 749 2.12 -49.17 -15.42
CA THR A 749 1.11 -49.29 -16.49
C THR A 749 1.78 -48.99 -17.82
N LYS A 750 1.84 -49.99 -18.71
CA LYS A 750 2.23 -49.81 -20.11
C LYS A 750 1.39 -48.68 -20.74
N PRO A 751 1.94 -47.83 -21.62
CA PRO A 751 1.12 -46.88 -22.37
C PRO A 751 0.16 -47.65 -23.28
N SER A 752 -1.13 -47.36 -23.19
CA SER A 752 -2.11 -47.71 -24.22
C SER A 752 -2.04 -46.69 -25.37
N GLU A 753 -2.16 -47.16 -26.61
CA GLU A 753 -1.99 -46.45 -27.90
C GLU A 753 -2.89 -45.22 -28.17
N GLU A 754 -3.52 -44.58 -27.20
CA GLU A 754 -4.66 -43.69 -27.46
C GLU A 754 -4.52 -42.20 -27.10
N GLN A 755 -3.30 -41.65 -27.03
CA GLN A 755 -3.11 -40.19 -26.90
C GLN A 755 -1.99 -39.64 -27.80
N ALA A 756 -2.21 -39.70 -29.11
CA ALA A 756 -1.43 -38.96 -30.10
C ALA A 756 -2.36 -38.11 -30.99
N LYS A 757 -2.62 -36.86 -30.58
CA LYS A 757 -3.07 -35.78 -31.48
C LYS A 757 -2.47 -34.45 -31.04
N GLY A 758 -1.44 -34.00 -31.74
CA GLY A 758 -0.93 -32.63 -31.64
C GLY A 758 0.52 -32.45 -32.11
N SER A 759 0.68 -31.92 -33.32
CA SER A 759 1.89 -31.36 -33.96
C SER A 759 3.07 -32.30 -34.36
N LEU A 760 3.31 -32.27 -35.68
CA LEU A 760 4.34 -32.92 -36.49
C LEU A 760 5.79 -32.60 -36.07
N LEU A 761 6.63 -33.65 -36.01
CA LEU A 761 7.95 -33.73 -36.67
C LEU A 761 8.36 -35.21 -36.76
N LYS A 762 8.50 -35.72 -37.98
CA LYS A 762 9.00 -37.08 -38.28
C LYS A 762 10.50 -37.16 -37.98
N ALA A 763 10.93 -38.25 -37.34
CA ALA A 763 12.29 -38.77 -37.49
C ALA A 763 12.26 -40.31 -37.41
N ASP A 764 13.15 -40.90 -38.19
CA ASP A 764 13.17 -42.25 -38.71
C ASP A 764 13.55 -43.35 -37.70
N HIS A 765 13.30 -44.60 -38.11
CA HIS A 765 13.42 -45.85 -37.38
C HIS A 765 14.83 -46.23 -36.86
N GLU A 766 14.83 -47.13 -35.85
CA GLU A 766 15.91 -48.00 -35.35
C GLU A 766 16.81 -47.48 -34.20
N LYS A 767 16.32 -47.61 -32.97
CA LYS A 767 16.87 -48.49 -31.91
C LYS A 767 16.11 -48.34 -30.59
N GLU A 768 15.75 -49.46 -30.02
CA GLU A 768 15.09 -49.64 -28.72
C GLU A 768 15.86 -48.92 -27.59
N ARG A 769 15.15 -48.25 -26.66
CA ARG A 769 15.36 -48.32 -25.19
C ARG A 769 14.46 -47.36 -24.39
N VAL A 770 13.60 -47.99 -23.59
CA VAL A 770 12.85 -47.57 -22.37
C VAL A 770 12.61 -46.07 -22.14
N THR A 771 11.39 -45.61 -22.42
CA THR A 771 10.80 -44.38 -21.86
C THR A 771 10.11 -44.71 -20.54
N VAL A 772 10.43 -44.00 -19.45
CA VAL A 772 9.58 -43.97 -18.25
C VAL A 772 9.37 -42.52 -17.80
N SER A 773 8.18 -42.00 -18.11
CA SER A 773 7.61 -40.79 -17.53
C SER A 773 6.44 -41.18 -16.63
N TYR A 774 6.45 -40.73 -15.36
CA TYR A 774 5.26 -40.78 -14.51
C TYR A 774 5.12 -39.48 -13.70
N SER A 775 3.97 -38.85 -13.82
CA SER A 775 3.46 -37.80 -12.94
C SER A 775 2.31 -38.37 -12.11
N PHE A 776 2.47 -38.39 -10.78
CA PHE A 776 1.35 -38.66 -9.88
C PHE A 776 0.75 -37.33 -9.45
N LEU A 777 -0.45 -37.01 -9.94
CA LEU A 777 -1.34 -36.02 -9.32
C LEU A 777 -2.30 -36.79 -8.42
N PRO A 778 -2.34 -36.44 -7.13
CA PRO A 778 -3.59 -35.91 -6.59
C PRO A 778 -3.35 -34.58 -5.85
N GLU A 779 -4.17 -33.59 -6.21
CA GLU A 779 -4.43 -32.31 -5.52
C GLU A 779 -3.24 -31.52 -4.97
N MET A 780 -2.94 -30.40 -5.64
CA MET A 780 -2.20 -29.22 -5.17
C MET A 780 -1.25 -29.43 -3.98
N ILE A 781 -0.07 -29.97 -4.25
CA ILE A 781 1.10 -29.71 -3.40
C ILE A 781 2.07 -28.88 -4.23
N ARG A 782 2.20 -27.60 -3.85
CA ARG A 782 3.19 -26.66 -4.37
C ARG A 782 4.57 -27.28 -4.21
N ILE A 783 5.24 -27.56 -5.33
CA ILE A 783 6.69 -27.72 -5.37
C ILE A 783 7.24 -26.30 -5.25
N PRO A 784 8.11 -25.98 -4.28
CA PRO A 784 8.73 -24.66 -4.23
C PRO A 784 9.50 -24.45 -5.54
N SER A 785 9.30 -23.29 -6.14
CA SER A 785 9.97 -22.82 -7.35
C SER A 785 11.47 -22.69 -7.06
N ILE A 786 12.20 -23.81 -7.06
CA ILE A 786 13.64 -23.91 -6.78
C ILE A 786 14.47 -23.85 -8.07
N PHE A 787 13.85 -23.96 -9.24
CA PHE A 787 14.52 -23.82 -10.53
C PHE A 787 13.63 -23.02 -11.48
N LEU A 788 13.68 -21.69 -11.38
CA LEU A 788 13.36 -20.75 -12.45
C LEU A 788 14.01 -19.40 -12.15
#